data_AF-A0A3R8T882-F1
#
_entry.id   AF-A0A3R8T882-F1
#
_cell.length_a   1.000
_cell.length_b   1.000
_cell.length_c   1.000
_cell.angle_alpha   90.00
_cell.angle_beta   90.00
_cell.angle_gamma   90.00
#
_symmetry.space_group_name_H-M   'P 1'
#
loop_
_entity.id
_entity.type
_entity.pdbx_description
1 polymer ?
#
loop_
_entity_poly.entity_id
_entity_poly.type
_entity_poly.pdbx_seq_one_letter_code
_entity_poly.pdbx_strand_id
1 'polypeptide(L)'
;MAAPFWQAGNLYLPGDIVQPITQPPPNNPQVTNGNFSAGSTGWTFSGAAGYVATGGYGGGGAARLPGNQADGVALNNTQLVVPVGGQLTATSMIAQGASSRGRTAGWTEIQWFDSLNTLLQTDAGNKVDDGSGGAWHQSAVTATAPASAAYARAAIHLTSDAGHNDQILGDNLSVSGATAGLPEGLVYRAVQAESGTSGSSEPAWPGILGQQVIDNEVIWEAVTTSRVTWTASPRYVSGSTEPVWPEDIGAMVQDGTINWRAVSRRVEDEKCPRTKVVAIVASKVFAADKDIVRYSATANPLDWSSADNAGYLPTGLQQANANDMAVLAQYRANLVALNASSFQNWQVDPDPNSMAILDQMDGVGSQWQKAAVPVANDLVYLSQLGVRTIGIANAAENLAAGDIGAPIDVLVQQAMLYADRTNKPPLATYYPGAGQYWLAFPDYPPPQLGVFGALPQVGCGDEVNYAYVIAGGLPPYTVEIVDGALPEGLSMDSSGLVTGEVASGGDAVWTVRVTDGLGDTADKVENRTGNAGLFKYLTTRLYPLEIPAESISLASSVVGGTFRDIFHEYEVPAEAVSLASEVSGGTLRPLLLGIDVLESLSLSSAVTAGTLRNILKGYTVPAEAVQLSSAVEAGTLKQTLITTNMAPEAIGLSSSVVGGTLT
;
A
#
# COMPACT_ATOMS: atom_id res chain seq x y z
N MET A 1 22.25 -13.00 -25.86
CA MET A 1 22.66 -14.41 -25.72
C MET A 1 23.53 -14.72 -26.94
N ALA A 2 24.72 -15.30 -26.77
CA ALA A 2 25.62 -15.60 -27.89
C ALA A 2 25.03 -16.74 -28.75
N ALA A 3 25.22 -16.70 -30.06
CA ALA A 3 24.80 -17.80 -30.95
C ALA A 3 25.55 -19.10 -30.58
N PRO A 4 24.92 -20.28 -30.68
CA PRO A 4 25.60 -21.54 -30.45
C PRO A 4 26.67 -21.80 -31.53
N PHE A 5 27.74 -22.51 -31.17
CA PHE A 5 28.72 -22.97 -32.16
C PHE A 5 28.11 -24.00 -33.11
N TRP A 6 28.54 -23.99 -34.36
CA TRP A 6 28.22 -25.05 -35.33
C TRP A 6 28.65 -26.44 -34.81
N GLN A 7 27.87 -27.47 -35.10
CA GLN A 7 28.12 -28.85 -34.68
C GLN A 7 27.97 -29.81 -35.86
N ALA A 8 28.90 -30.74 -36.02
CA ALA A 8 28.88 -31.71 -37.12
C ALA A 8 27.71 -32.70 -37.01
N GLY A 9 27.03 -32.96 -38.13
CA GLY A 9 25.91 -33.91 -38.21
C GLY A 9 24.67 -33.52 -37.39
N ASN A 10 24.60 -32.29 -36.89
CA ASN A 10 23.45 -31.81 -36.13
C ASN A 10 22.30 -31.39 -37.07
N LEU A 11 21.06 -31.61 -36.62
CA LEU A 11 19.85 -31.18 -37.32
C LEU A 11 19.59 -29.69 -37.05
N TYR A 12 19.42 -28.90 -38.11
CA TYR A 12 19.13 -27.47 -38.04
C TYR A 12 17.79 -27.16 -38.75
N LEU A 13 16.99 -26.31 -38.10
CA LEU A 13 15.72 -25.80 -38.63
C LEU A 13 15.94 -24.55 -39.50
N PRO A 14 15.04 -24.24 -40.44
CA PRO A 14 15.05 -22.96 -41.14
C PRO A 14 15.07 -21.78 -40.16
N GLY A 15 16.03 -20.87 -40.32
CA GLY A 15 16.19 -19.69 -39.47
C GLY A 15 17.11 -19.86 -38.25
N ASP A 16 17.61 -21.08 -37.97
CA ASP A 16 18.62 -21.29 -36.93
C ASP A 16 19.88 -20.47 -37.19
N ILE A 17 20.55 -20.02 -36.12
CA ILE A 17 21.75 -19.19 -36.19
C ILE A 17 22.91 -19.87 -35.48
N VAL A 18 24.09 -19.89 -36.11
CA VAL A 18 25.32 -20.44 -35.54
C VAL A 18 26.50 -19.49 -35.67
N GLN A 19 27.49 -19.67 -34.80
CA GLN A 19 28.83 -19.12 -34.96
C GLN A 19 29.81 -20.22 -35.42
N PRO A 20 30.80 -19.88 -36.26
CA PRO A 20 31.81 -20.83 -36.72
C PRO A 20 32.72 -21.25 -35.57
N ILE A 21 33.20 -22.49 -35.59
CA ILE A 21 34.30 -22.96 -34.73
C ILE A 21 35.62 -22.35 -35.20
N THR A 22 35.84 -22.31 -36.52
CA THR A 22 37.04 -21.72 -37.15
C THR A 22 36.68 -20.38 -37.80
N GLN A 23 37.25 -19.28 -37.31
CA GLN A 23 36.98 -17.96 -37.90
C GLN A 23 37.50 -17.85 -39.35
N PRO A 24 36.73 -17.27 -40.28
CA PRO A 24 37.19 -17.04 -41.64
C PRO A 24 38.29 -15.97 -41.69
N PRO A 25 39.20 -16.03 -42.67
CA PRO A 25 40.25 -15.03 -42.83
C PRO A 25 39.66 -13.64 -43.16
N PRO A 26 40.31 -12.53 -42.75
CA PRO A 26 39.93 -11.17 -43.14
C PRO A 26 39.90 -10.98 -44.66
N ASN A 27 39.07 -10.06 -45.16
CA ASN A 27 39.00 -9.77 -46.60
C ASN A 27 40.20 -8.90 -47.05
N ASN A 28 40.56 -8.98 -48.34
CA ASN A 28 41.61 -8.14 -48.96
C ASN A 28 40.96 -7.15 -49.95
N PRO A 29 40.50 -5.97 -49.48
CA PRO A 29 39.79 -5.02 -50.33
C PRO A 29 40.71 -4.46 -51.42
N GLN A 30 40.12 -4.20 -52.60
CA GLN A 30 40.80 -3.62 -53.78
C GLN A 30 40.23 -2.23 -54.09
N VAL A 31 41.03 -1.38 -54.74
CA VAL A 31 40.56 -0.07 -55.22
C VAL A 31 39.49 -0.25 -56.29
N THR A 32 38.45 0.58 -56.23
CA THR A 32 37.37 0.55 -57.22
C THR A 32 37.84 1.19 -58.50
N ASN A 33 37.62 0.53 -59.65
CA ASN A 33 37.89 1.10 -60.97
C ASN A 33 39.34 1.63 -61.12
N GLY A 34 40.32 0.88 -60.60
CA GLY A 34 41.74 1.25 -60.60
C GLY A 34 42.35 1.49 -61.99
N ASN A 35 41.75 0.89 -63.02
CA ASN A 35 42.16 0.97 -64.42
C ASN A 35 41.28 1.90 -65.28
N PHE A 36 40.42 2.71 -64.64
CA PHE A 36 39.50 3.65 -65.31
C PHE A 36 38.56 3.04 -66.38
N SER A 37 38.32 1.73 -66.36
CA SER A 37 37.41 1.04 -67.30
C SER A 37 35.96 1.52 -67.20
N ALA A 38 35.54 2.05 -66.05
CA ALA A 38 34.24 2.66 -65.80
C ALA A 38 34.28 4.21 -65.80
N GLY A 39 35.19 4.80 -66.57
CA GLY A 39 35.38 6.25 -66.62
C GLY A 39 35.96 6.82 -65.33
N SER A 40 35.56 8.04 -64.95
CA SER A 40 36.00 8.69 -63.71
C SER A 40 35.29 8.19 -62.44
N THR A 41 34.45 7.16 -62.54
CA THR A 41 33.67 6.64 -61.41
C THR A 41 34.59 6.14 -60.30
N GLY A 42 34.37 6.59 -59.07
CA GLY A 42 35.19 6.21 -57.91
C GLY A 42 36.47 7.05 -57.73
N TRP A 43 36.69 8.07 -58.56
CA TRP A 43 37.87 8.94 -58.49
C TRP A 43 37.49 10.40 -58.22
N THR A 44 38.29 11.08 -57.40
CA THR A 44 38.22 12.52 -57.15
C THR A 44 39.49 13.16 -57.69
N PHE A 45 39.34 14.16 -58.57
CA PHE A 45 40.48 14.89 -59.15
C PHE A 45 40.64 16.24 -58.45
N SER A 46 41.89 16.64 -58.20
CA SER A 46 42.26 17.94 -57.64
C SER A 46 43.46 18.53 -58.37
N GLY A 47 43.69 19.84 -58.22
CA GLY A 47 44.64 20.58 -59.05
C GLY A 47 44.16 20.61 -60.50
N ALA A 48 45.07 20.42 -61.45
CA ALA A 48 44.75 20.39 -62.88
C ALA A 48 44.60 18.97 -63.46
N ALA A 49 44.58 17.94 -62.61
CA ALA A 49 44.34 16.57 -63.06
C ALA A 49 42.89 16.39 -63.53
N GLY A 50 42.70 15.52 -64.51
CA GLY A 50 41.38 15.12 -65.00
C GLY A 50 41.40 13.73 -65.62
N TYR A 51 40.23 13.28 -66.06
CA TYR A 51 40.08 12.00 -66.75
C TYR A 51 40.25 12.15 -68.26
N VAL A 52 40.93 11.19 -68.90
CA VAL A 52 40.95 11.03 -70.36
C VAL A 52 40.43 9.65 -70.74
N ALA A 53 39.63 9.56 -71.81
CA ALA A 53 38.95 8.32 -72.19
C ALA A 53 39.81 7.34 -73.00
N THR A 54 40.94 7.79 -73.55
CA THR A 54 41.81 6.99 -74.41
C THR A 54 43.28 7.29 -74.12
N GLY A 55 44.14 6.32 -74.42
CA GLY A 55 45.59 6.46 -74.26
C GLY A 55 46.14 6.05 -72.89
N GLY A 56 45.31 5.44 -72.03
CA GLY A 56 45.72 4.80 -70.78
C GLY A 56 46.54 3.52 -70.99
N TYR A 57 46.94 2.90 -69.89
CA TYR A 57 47.74 1.68 -69.87
C TYR A 57 46.91 0.52 -70.45
N GLY A 58 47.35 -0.05 -71.57
CA GLY A 58 46.55 -1.02 -72.34
C GLY A 58 45.48 -0.40 -73.26
N GLY A 59 45.47 0.92 -73.43
CA GLY A 59 44.68 1.65 -74.44
C GLY A 59 43.37 2.26 -73.95
N GLY A 60 42.99 2.05 -72.69
CA GLY A 60 41.75 2.54 -72.07
C GLY A 60 41.79 3.99 -71.57
N GLY A 61 40.98 4.30 -70.56
CA GLY A 61 40.97 5.60 -69.89
C GLY A 61 42.10 5.73 -68.86
N ALA A 62 42.44 6.96 -68.46
CA ALA A 62 43.50 7.24 -67.49
C ALA A 62 43.31 8.58 -66.77
N ALA A 63 44.03 8.78 -65.66
CA ALA A 63 44.26 10.10 -65.11
C ALA A 63 45.24 10.89 -65.99
N ARG A 64 44.96 12.16 -66.24
CA ARG A 64 45.72 13.04 -67.14
C ARG A 64 46.00 14.37 -66.47
N LEU A 65 47.24 14.85 -66.62
CA LEU A 65 47.59 16.26 -66.44
C LEU A 65 47.98 16.84 -67.83
N PRO A 66 47.39 17.95 -68.27
CA PRO A 66 47.50 18.45 -69.65
C PRO A 66 48.87 19.06 -70.04
N GLY A 67 49.87 19.05 -69.16
CA GLY A 67 51.15 19.76 -69.34
C GLY A 67 51.07 21.23 -68.94
N ASN A 68 52.20 21.83 -68.55
CA ASN A 68 52.34 23.24 -68.13
C ASN A 68 51.44 23.58 -66.94
N GLN A 69 51.15 22.58 -66.11
CA GLN A 69 50.38 22.70 -64.90
C GLN A 69 51.26 22.23 -63.75
N ALA A 70 51.33 23.05 -62.71
CA ALA A 70 52.21 22.79 -61.59
C ALA A 70 51.90 21.44 -60.90
N ASP A 71 50.63 21.08 -60.78
CA ASP A 71 50.21 19.95 -59.96
C ASP A 71 48.83 19.38 -60.32
N GLY A 72 48.64 18.09 -60.11
CA GLY A 72 47.32 17.46 -60.12
C GLY A 72 47.30 16.05 -59.53
N VAL A 73 46.25 15.74 -58.78
CA VAL A 73 46.09 14.46 -58.09
C VAL A 73 44.76 13.81 -58.48
N ALA A 74 44.83 12.53 -58.85
CA ALA A 74 43.67 11.65 -58.98
C ALA A 74 43.61 10.73 -57.74
N LEU A 75 42.69 10.99 -56.83
CA LEU A 75 42.49 10.23 -55.59
C LEU A 75 41.41 9.17 -55.79
N ASN A 76 41.71 7.90 -55.50
CA ASN A 76 40.70 6.85 -55.50
C ASN A 76 39.88 6.92 -54.19
N ASN A 77 38.56 6.91 -54.30
CA ASN A 77 37.68 7.14 -53.15
C ASN A 77 37.51 5.90 -52.25
N THR A 78 38.01 4.73 -52.66
CA THR A 78 37.96 3.50 -51.85
C THR A 78 38.72 3.69 -50.53
N GLN A 79 38.02 3.56 -49.41
CA GLN A 79 38.62 3.58 -48.07
C GLN A 79 39.19 2.19 -47.74
N LEU A 80 40.51 2.15 -47.51
CA LEU A 80 41.27 0.94 -47.24
C LEU A 80 41.68 0.93 -45.76
N VAL A 81 41.15 0.00 -44.98
CA VAL A 81 41.49 -0.11 -43.56
C VAL A 81 42.72 -0.98 -43.38
N VAL A 82 43.65 -0.54 -42.55
CA VAL A 82 44.89 -1.24 -42.22
C VAL A 82 45.09 -1.11 -40.70
N PRO A 83 45.34 -2.19 -39.95
CA PRO A 83 45.59 -2.12 -38.53
C PRO A 83 46.79 -1.21 -38.24
N VAL A 84 46.78 -0.52 -37.10
CA VAL A 84 47.91 0.31 -36.67
C VAL A 84 49.20 -0.51 -36.69
N GLY A 85 50.22 -0.02 -37.40
CA GLY A 85 51.49 -0.73 -37.60
C GLY A 85 51.52 -1.74 -38.76
N GLY A 86 50.38 -2.00 -39.42
CA GLY A 86 50.30 -2.78 -40.65
C GLY A 86 50.76 -1.99 -41.88
N GLN A 87 51.11 -2.70 -42.97
CA GLN A 87 51.61 -2.10 -44.20
C GLN A 87 50.60 -2.18 -45.34
N LEU A 88 50.46 -1.09 -46.09
CA LEU A 88 49.72 -1.02 -47.35
C LEU A 88 50.70 -0.80 -48.50
N THR A 89 50.54 -1.54 -49.58
CA THR A 89 51.31 -1.34 -50.82
C THR A 89 50.38 -0.92 -51.94
N ALA A 90 50.64 0.24 -52.56
CA ALA A 90 49.92 0.74 -53.72
C ALA A 90 50.86 0.84 -54.92
N THR A 91 50.37 0.49 -56.12
CA THR A 91 51.12 0.59 -57.37
C THR A 91 50.26 1.23 -58.45
N SER A 92 50.88 2.01 -59.33
CA SER A 92 50.25 2.51 -60.57
C SER A 92 51.27 2.59 -61.70
N MET A 93 50.79 2.65 -62.93
CA MET A 93 51.60 2.88 -64.13
C MET A 93 51.56 4.36 -64.48
N ILE A 94 52.72 4.95 -64.79
CA ILE A 94 52.88 6.37 -65.17
C ILE A 94 53.57 6.44 -66.54
N ALA A 95 53.03 7.25 -67.46
CA ALA A 95 53.63 7.52 -68.76
C ALA A 95 53.89 9.00 -68.97
N GLN A 96 55.15 9.34 -69.27
CA GLN A 96 55.59 10.70 -69.56
C GLN A 96 55.59 10.93 -71.07
N GLY A 97 55.12 12.09 -71.52
CA GLY A 97 55.11 12.46 -72.94
C GLY A 97 56.46 12.35 -73.65
N ALA A 98 56.44 12.39 -74.98
CA ALA A 98 57.53 11.95 -75.87
C ALA A 98 58.92 12.60 -75.65
N SER A 99 59.05 13.75 -74.96
CA SER A 99 60.35 14.37 -74.64
C SER A 99 60.35 15.13 -73.31
N SER A 100 60.06 14.41 -72.21
CA SER A 100 59.72 15.04 -70.91
C SER A 100 60.66 14.72 -69.73
N ARG A 101 61.85 14.14 -69.99
CA ARG A 101 62.78 13.70 -68.93
C ARG A 101 63.13 14.87 -67.99
N GLY A 102 62.88 14.70 -66.70
CA GLY A 102 63.13 15.68 -65.63
C GLY A 102 62.25 16.93 -65.66
N ARG A 103 61.27 17.02 -66.58
CA ARG A 103 60.37 18.18 -66.76
C ARG A 103 58.92 17.89 -66.38
N THR A 104 58.52 16.62 -66.45
CA THR A 104 57.28 16.12 -65.86
C THR A 104 57.61 14.98 -64.92
N ALA A 105 56.69 14.65 -64.03
CA ALA A 105 56.83 13.49 -63.18
C ALA A 105 55.49 13.01 -62.63
N GLY A 106 55.41 11.71 -62.32
CA GLY A 106 54.28 11.17 -61.59
C GLY A 106 54.69 10.06 -60.63
N TRP A 107 53.87 9.85 -59.61
CA TRP A 107 54.06 8.79 -58.62
C TRP A 107 52.71 8.38 -58.01
N THR A 108 52.75 7.27 -57.29
CA THR A 108 51.63 6.71 -56.54
C THR A 108 51.75 7.20 -55.10
N GLU A 109 50.63 7.55 -54.48
CA GLU A 109 50.60 7.96 -53.08
C GLU A 109 49.62 7.12 -52.27
N ILE A 110 49.91 6.98 -50.98
CA ILE A 110 48.96 6.50 -49.97
C ILE A 110 48.67 7.69 -49.03
N GLN A 111 47.40 8.06 -48.95
CA GLN A 111 46.90 9.14 -48.10
C GLN A 111 46.14 8.54 -46.92
N TRP A 112 46.61 8.79 -45.70
CA TRP A 112 46.03 8.30 -44.45
C TRP A 112 45.06 9.33 -43.86
N PHE A 113 43.88 8.88 -43.45
CA PHE A 113 42.83 9.72 -42.90
C PHE A 113 42.42 9.24 -41.51
N ASP A 114 42.02 10.17 -40.64
CA ASP A 114 41.36 9.84 -39.37
C ASP A 114 39.88 9.48 -39.58
N SER A 115 39.18 9.14 -38.50
CA SER A 115 37.76 8.79 -38.51
C SER A 115 36.83 9.96 -38.88
N LEU A 116 37.34 11.19 -38.86
CA LEU A 116 36.63 12.41 -39.25
C LEU A 116 36.92 12.81 -40.71
N ASN A 117 37.63 11.97 -41.48
CA ASN A 117 38.03 12.24 -42.88
C ASN A 117 39.02 13.42 -43.00
N THR A 118 39.82 13.66 -41.97
CA THR A 118 40.96 14.59 -42.00
C THR A 118 42.20 13.86 -42.50
N LEU A 119 42.90 14.43 -43.48
CA LEU A 119 44.19 13.89 -43.95
C LEU A 119 45.25 14.03 -42.85
N LEU A 120 45.89 12.91 -42.49
CA LEU A 120 46.93 12.83 -41.47
C LEU A 120 48.34 12.83 -42.08
N GLN A 121 48.55 12.00 -43.08
CA GLN A 121 49.85 11.75 -43.69
C GLN A 121 49.68 11.31 -45.14
N THR A 122 50.63 11.70 -45.98
CA THR A 122 50.77 11.21 -47.36
C THR A 122 52.14 10.57 -47.51
N ASP A 123 52.17 9.32 -47.97
CA ASP A 123 53.38 8.60 -48.33
C ASP A 123 53.48 8.50 -49.85
N ALA A 124 54.55 9.04 -50.42
CA ALA A 124 54.79 9.04 -51.86
C ALA A 124 55.71 7.88 -52.29
N GLY A 125 55.41 7.30 -53.44
CA GLY A 125 56.20 6.25 -54.07
C GLY A 125 57.40 6.76 -54.85
N ASN A 126 58.03 5.86 -55.58
CA ASN A 126 59.12 6.24 -56.48
C ASN A 126 58.61 7.17 -57.59
N LYS A 127 59.28 8.30 -57.74
CA LYS A 127 59.00 9.28 -58.79
C LYS A 127 59.41 8.73 -60.15
N VAL A 128 58.49 8.70 -61.10
CA VAL A 128 58.76 8.41 -62.51
C VAL A 128 59.01 9.74 -63.22
N ASP A 129 60.28 10.08 -63.45
CA ASP A 129 60.72 11.32 -64.09
C ASP A 129 61.72 11.15 -65.26
N ASP A 130 62.02 9.92 -65.66
CA ASP A 130 62.95 9.59 -66.76
C ASP A 130 62.39 8.72 -67.91
N GLY A 131 61.08 8.45 -67.91
CA GLY A 131 60.36 7.66 -68.92
C GLY A 131 60.07 8.40 -70.23
N SER A 132 61.09 8.92 -70.91
CA SER A 132 60.93 9.63 -72.19
C SER A 132 60.35 8.74 -73.29
N GLY A 133 59.45 9.27 -74.13
CA GLY A 133 58.93 8.57 -75.31
C GLY A 133 57.51 8.02 -75.20
N GLY A 134 56.77 8.34 -74.13
CA GLY A 134 55.43 7.77 -73.89
C GLY A 134 55.46 6.36 -73.29
N ALA A 135 56.63 5.90 -72.81
CA ALA A 135 56.77 4.60 -72.17
C ALA A 135 56.11 4.61 -70.78
N TRP A 136 55.47 3.49 -70.41
CA TRP A 136 54.85 3.31 -69.11
C TRP A 136 55.83 2.68 -68.12
N HIS A 137 56.01 3.32 -66.97
CA HIS A 137 56.84 2.83 -65.88
C HIS A 137 56.01 2.73 -64.61
N GLN A 138 56.31 1.74 -63.77
CA GLN A 138 55.59 1.53 -62.52
C GLN A 138 56.10 2.50 -61.45
N SER A 139 55.17 3.13 -60.75
CA SER A 139 55.40 3.70 -59.43
C SER A 139 54.78 2.77 -58.36
N ALA A 140 55.46 2.64 -57.23
CA ALA A 140 55.03 1.85 -56.09
C ALA A 140 55.37 2.56 -54.78
N VAL A 141 54.50 2.41 -53.80
CA VAL A 141 54.69 2.87 -52.43
C VAL A 141 54.25 1.78 -51.46
N THR A 142 55.08 1.51 -50.45
CA THR A 142 54.69 0.70 -49.30
C THR A 142 54.77 1.58 -48.06
N ALA A 143 53.65 1.78 -47.39
CA ALA A 143 53.51 2.68 -46.25
C ALA A 143 52.95 1.94 -45.03
N THR A 144 53.37 2.36 -43.83
CA THR A 144 52.90 1.79 -42.56
C THR A 144 51.84 2.69 -41.95
N ALA A 145 50.71 2.12 -41.49
CA ALA A 145 49.61 2.88 -40.93
C ALA A 145 50.02 3.66 -39.67
N PRO A 146 49.88 5.00 -39.64
CA PRO A 146 50.18 5.79 -38.45
C PRO A 146 49.15 5.52 -37.35
N ALA A 147 49.54 5.76 -36.08
CA ALA A 147 48.74 5.37 -34.91
C ALA A 147 47.31 5.95 -34.84
N SER A 148 47.05 7.04 -35.57
CA SER A 148 45.74 7.71 -35.60
C SER A 148 44.96 7.51 -36.91
N ALA A 149 45.47 6.71 -37.86
CA ALA A 149 44.76 6.44 -39.10
C ALA A 149 43.56 5.52 -38.87
N ALA A 150 42.39 5.93 -39.37
CA ALA A 150 41.19 5.10 -39.45
C ALA A 150 41.14 4.33 -40.79
N TYR A 151 41.60 4.96 -41.87
CA TYR A 151 41.69 4.34 -43.20
C TYR A 151 42.71 5.06 -44.08
N ALA A 152 43.03 4.46 -45.23
CA ALA A 152 43.85 5.03 -46.28
C ALA A 152 43.08 5.13 -47.60
N ARG A 153 43.53 6.01 -48.49
CA ARG A 153 43.14 6.05 -49.90
C ARG A 153 44.41 6.09 -50.75
N ALA A 154 44.39 5.43 -51.89
CA ALA A 154 45.51 5.46 -52.82
C ALA A 154 45.25 6.49 -53.94
N ALA A 155 46.30 7.18 -54.36
CA ALA A 155 46.22 8.25 -55.34
C ALA A 155 47.30 8.14 -56.41
N ILE A 156 47.07 8.82 -57.53
CA ILE A 156 48.07 9.07 -58.56
C ILE A 156 48.34 10.57 -58.61
N HIS A 157 49.58 10.95 -58.35
CA HIS A 157 50.06 12.33 -58.36
C HIS A 157 50.84 12.59 -59.64
N LEU A 158 50.53 13.70 -60.32
CA LEU A 158 51.15 14.12 -61.58
C LEU A 158 51.61 15.58 -61.49
N THR A 159 52.78 15.89 -62.05
CA THR A 159 53.38 17.24 -62.07
C THR A 159 54.02 17.56 -63.41
N SER A 160 54.08 18.84 -63.75
CA SER A 160 54.72 19.36 -64.96
C SER A 160 55.32 20.75 -64.71
N ASP A 161 56.53 20.98 -65.19
CA ASP A 161 57.19 22.28 -65.10
C ASP A 161 56.48 23.35 -65.94
N ALA A 162 56.48 24.58 -65.43
CA ALA A 162 55.96 25.74 -66.16
C ALA A 162 56.76 25.96 -67.46
N GLY A 163 56.14 25.68 -68.60
CA GLY A 163 56.74 25.79 -69.94
C GLY A 163 56.82 24.48 -70.74
N HIS A 164 56.43 23.33 -70.17
CA HIS A 164 56.40 22.05 -70.90
C HIS A 164 54.96 21.63 -71.21
N ASN A 165 54.62 21.36 -72.48
CA ASN A 165 53.22 21.20 -72.91
C ASN A 165 52.77 19.75 -73.16
N ASP A 166 53.62 18.74 -72.94
CA ASP A 166 53.17 17.35 -73.13
C ASP A 166 52.35 16.89 -71.91
N GLN A 167 51.30 16.14 -72.18
CA GLN A 167 50.50 15.53 -71.12
C GLN A 167 51.27 14.41 -70.41
N ILE A 168 50.95 14.20 -69.15
CA ILE A 168 51.39 13.04 -68.37
C ILE A 168 50.16 12.24 -67.95
N LEU A 169 50.28 10.92 -68.02
CA LEU A 169 49.19 9.98 -67.77
C LEU A 169 49.53 9.02 -66.63
N GLY A 170 48.50 8.62 -65.89
CA GLY A 170 48.60 7.62 -64.83
C GLY A 170 47.40 6.68 -64.82
N ASP A 171 47.64 5.39 -64.64
CA ASP A 171 46.61 4.35 -64.79
C ASP A 171 46.97 3.07 -64.01
N ASN A 172 46.05 2.10 -63.97
CA ASN A 172 46.19 0.77 -63.39
C ASN A 172 46.60 0.80 -61.91
N LEU A 173 45.91 1.62 -61.12
CA LEU A 173 46.10 1.68 -59.67
C LEU A 173 45.64 0.35 -59.04
N SER A 174 46.50 -0.25 -58.23
CA SER A 174 46.19 -1.45 -57.45
C SER A 174 46.73 -1.32 -56.03
N VAL A 175 46.11 -2.02 -55.08
CA VAL A 175 46.50 -1.99 -53.66
C VAL A 175 46.53 -3.40 -53.07
N SER A 176 47.41 -3.62 -52.10
CA SER A 176 47.49 -4.86 -51.33
C SER A 176 47.92 -4.58 -49.89
N GLY A 177 47.55 -5.46 -48.96
CA GLY A 177 47.86 -5.29 -47.53
C GLY A 177 46.78 -4.53 -46.73
N ALA A 178 45.67 -4.15 -47.38
CA ALA A 178 44.48 -3.72 -46.67
C ALA A 178 43.79 -4.95 -46.05
N THR A 179 43.28 -4.80 -44.83
CA THR A 179 42.43 -5.79 -44.19
C THR A 179 41.15 -5.09 -43.76
N ALA A 180 40.00 -5.43 -44.32
CA ALA A 180 38.77 -5.14 -43.57
C ALA A 180 38.58 -6.29 -42.58
N GLY A 181 38.38 -5.93 -41.30
CA GLY A 181 37.97 -6.90 -40.29
C GLY A 181 36.69 -7.61 -40.72
N LEU A 182 36.46 -8.80 -40.18
CA LEU A 182 35.16 -9.46 -40.33
C LEU A 182 34.05 -8.52 -39.84
N PRO A 183 32.86 -8.51 -40.47
CA PRO A 183 31.72 -7.76 -39.98
C PRO A 183 31.49 -7.97 -38.48
N GLU A 184 31.26 -6.88 -37.74
CA GLU A 184 31.00 -6.97 -36.30
C GLU A 184 29.73 -7.81 -36.04
N GLY A 185 29.83 -8.81 -35.16
CA GLY A 185 28.73 -9.72 -34.88
C GLY A 185 28.40 -10.68 -36.03
N LEU A 186 29.36 -11.02 -36.89
CA LEU A 186 29.19 -12.01 -37.96
C LEU A 186 28.75 -13.37 -37.39
N VAL A 187 27.60 -13.84 -37.85
CA VAL A 187 27.03 -15.16 -37.59
C VAL A 187 26.41 -15.70 -38.87
N TYR A 188 25.98 -16.96 -38.86
CA TYR A 188 25.43 -17.63 -40.04
C TYR A 188 24.01 -18.12 -39.77
N ARG A 189 23.08 -17.77 -40.65
CA ARG A 189 21.67 -18.17 -40.57
C ARG A 189 21.35 -19.28 -41.57
N ALA A 190 20.65 -20.31 -41.13
CA ALA A 190 20.11 -21.36 -41.99
C ALA A 190 18.97 -20.81 -42.85
N VAL A 191 19.09 -20.90 -44.19
CA VAL A 191 18.13 -20.32 -45.14
C VAL A 191 17.44 -21.33 -46.05
N GLN A 192 17.70 -22.63 -45.86
CA GLN A 192 16.98 -23.69 -46.55
C GLN A 192 15.49 -23.72 -46.16
N ALA A 193 14.63 -24.28 -47.03
CA ALA A 193 13.18 -24.30 -46.85
C ALA A 193 12.68 -25.35 -45.83
N GLU A 194 13.39 -26.47 -45.68
CA GLU A 194 13.06 -27.56 -44.76
C GLU A 194 14.22 -27.82 -43.78
N SER A 195 13.97 -28.55 -42.69
CA SER A 195 15.04 -28.93 -41.76
C SER A 195 16.09 -29.79 -42.45
N GLY A 196 17.37 -29.54 -42.17
CA GLY A 196 18.49 -30.24 -42.80
C GLY A 196 19.60 -30.58 -41.81
N THR A 197 20.38 -31.60 -42.12
CA THR A 197 21.56 -31.99 -41.33
C THR A 197 22.84 -31.35 -41.88
N SER A 198 23.64 -30.80 -40.97
CA SER A 198 24.98 -30.25 -41.29
C SER A 198 25.98 -31.35 -41.69
N GLY A 199 27.05 -30.97 -42.37
CA GLY A 199 28.11 -31.89 -42.79
C GLY A 199 28.90 -32.51 -41.64
N SER A 200 29.75 -33.48 -41.98
CA SER A 200 30.67 -34.12 -41.03
C SER A 200 31.92 -33.28 -40.73
N SER A 201 32.15 -32.22 -41.50
CA SER A 201 33.27 -31.27 -41.36
C SER A 201 32.77 -29.84 -41.53
N GLU A 202 33.38 -28.91 -40.81
CA GLU A 202 33.02 -27.50 -40.84
C GLU A 202 33.18 -26.91 -42.25
N PRO A 203 32.18 -26.16 -42.78
CA PRO A 203 32.26 -25.53 -44.09
C PRO A 203 33.23 -24.33 -44.11
N ALA A 204 33.71 -23.97 -45.30
CA ALA A 204 34.50 -22.75 -45.48
C ALA A 204 33.59 -21.51 -45.38
N TRP A 205 33.62 -20.84 -44.23
CA TRP A 205 32.72 -19.74 -43.91
C TRP A 205 32.97 -18.48 -44.77
N PRO A 206 31.93 -17.90 -45.41
CA PRO A 206 32.09 -16.67 -46.14
C PRO A 206 32.24 -15.47 -45.19
N GLY A 207 33.24 -14.60 -45.45
CA GLY A 207 33.51 -13.39 -44.64
C GLY A 207 32.72 -12.13 -45.07
N ILE A 208 31.83 -12.26 -46.06
CA ILE A 208 31.06 -11.14 -46.63
C ILE A 208 29.56 -11.39 -46.36
N LEU A 209 28.87 -10.39 -45.82
CA LEU A 209 27.43 -10.48 -45.54
C LEU A 209 26.60 -10.79 -46.80
N GLY A 210 25.59 -11.65 -46.64
CA GLY A 210 24.71 -12.12 -47.72
C GLY A 210 25.29 -13.25 -48.58
N GLN A 211 26.56 -13.60 -48.42
CA GLN A 211 27.12 -14.77 -49.09
C GLN A 211 26.67 -16.05 -48.42
N GLN A 212 26.46 -17.09 -49.24
CA GLN A 212 25.98 -18.38 -48.80
C GLN A 212 27.02 -19.48 -48.97
N VAL A 213 27.01 -20.47 -48.07
CA VAL A 213 27.78 -21.71 -48.18
C VAL A 213 26.86 -22.91 -47.94
N ILE A 214 27.03 -23.95 -48.75
CA ILE A 214 26.30 -25.21 -48.62
C ILE A 214 27.09 -26.12 -47.68
N ASP A 215 26.41 -26.62 -46.66
CA ASP A 215 26.92 -27.51 -45.62
C ASP A 215 26.02 -28.74 -45.53
N ASN A 216 26.27 -29.70 -46.43
CA ASN A 216 25.40 -30.85 -46.67
C ASN A 216 23.97 -30.43 -47.06
N GLU A 217 22.98 -30.64 -46.18
CA GLU A 217 21.57 -30.27 -46.42
C GLU A 217 21.24 -28.85 -45.95
N VAL A 218 22.14 -28.21 -45.20
CA VAL A 218 21.95 -26.87 -44.65
C VAL A 218 22.60 -25.82 -45.56
N ILE A 219 21.91 -24.71 -45.78
CA ILE A 219 22.45 -23.56 -46.53
C ILE A 219 22.63 -22.41 -45.54
N TRP A 220 23.87 -21.99 -45.32
CA TRP A 220 24.21 -20.94 -44.38
C TRP A 220 24.41 -19.60 -45.09
N GLU A 221 23.77 -18.53 -44.62
CA GLU A 221 23.97 -17.15 -45.09
C GLU A 221 24.69 -16.31 -44.03
N ALA A 222 25.74 -15.58 -44.42
CA ALA A 222 26.46 -14.65 -43.56
C ALA A 222 25.58 -13.43 -43.19
N VAL A 223 25.35 -13.21 -41.89
CA VAL A 223 24.52 -12.12 -41.35
C VAL A 223 25.18 -11.47 -40.12
N THR A 224 24.73 -10.27 -39.73
CA THR A 224 25.21 -9.59 -38.51
C THR A 224 24.20 -9.67 -37.37
N THR A 225 24.65 -9.91 -36.15
CA THR A 225 23.82 -9.78 -34.95
C THR A 225 23.66 -8.31 -34.55
N SER A 226 22.69 -7.60 -35.11
CA SER A 226 22.33 -6.25 -34.62
C SER A 226 21.18 -6.28 -33.60
N ARG A 227 20.38 -7.36 -33.58
CA ARG A 227 19.32 -7.61 -32.61
C ARG A 227 18.85 -9.05 -32.68
N VAL A 228 18.94 -9.80 -31.57
CA VAL A 228 18.22 -11.08 -31.44
C VAL A 228 16.79 -10.75 -31.05
N THR A 229 15.85 -10.86 -31.98
CA THR A 229 14.42 -10.75 -31.70
C THR A 229 13.88 -12.17 -31.53
N TRP A 230 13.60 -12.55 -30.29
CA TRP A 230 12.80 -13.75 -30.04
C TRP A 230 11.34 -13.37 -30.29
N THR A 231 10.77 -13.83 -31.40
CA THR A 231 9.34 -13.72 -31.64
C THR A 231 8.69 -15.00 -31.14
N ALA A 232 8.19 -15.00 -29.90
CA ALA A 232 7.28 -16.04 -29.47
C ALA A 232 5.94 -15.82 -30.17
N SER A 233 5.61 -16.63 -31.17
CA SER A 233 4.24 -16.70 -31.67
C SER A 233 3.43 -17.57 -30.72
N PRO A 234 2.34 -17.07 -30.12
CA PRO A 234 1.50 -17.91 -29.28
C PRO A 234 0.93 -19.06 -30.15
N ARG A 235 1.24 -20.31 -29.77
CA ARG A 235 0.70 -21.53 -30.43
C ARG A 235 -0.83 -21.59 -30.33
N TYR A 236 -1.34 -20.98 -29.27
CA TYR A 236 -2.74 -20.89 -28.88
C TYR A 236 -3.03 -19.41 -28.60
N VAL A 237 -3.72 -18.78 -29.53
CA VAL A 237 -4.19 -17.39 -29.51
C VAL A 237 -5.71 -17.40 -29.32
N SER A 238 -6.20 -16.64 -28.35
CA SER A 238 -7.62 -16.33 -28.20
C SER A 238 -8.11 -15.51 -29.42
N GLY A 239 -9.42 -15.54 -29.68
CA GLY A 239 -10.05 -14.71 -30.68
C GLY A 239 -9.98 -13.22 -30.35
N SER A 240 -10.30 -12.38 -31.32
CA SER A 240 -10.39 -10.92 -31.15
C SER A 240 -11.63 -10.46 -30.38
N THR A 241 -12.54 -11.39 -30.06
CA THR A 241 -13.81 -11.16 -29.39
C THR A 241 -14.04 -12.28 -28.40
N GLU A 242 -14.56 -11.97 -27.20
CA GLU A 242 -14.87 -12.97 -26.19
C GLU A 242 -15.88 -14.01 -26.75
N PRO A 243 -15.57 -15.32 -26.65
CA PRO A 243 -16.48 -16.36 -27.09
C PRO A 243 -17.70 -16.45 -26.16
N VAL A 244 -18.83 -16.92 -26.69
CA VAL A 244 -19.98 -17.24 -25.84
C VAL A 244 -19.66 -18.52 -25.05
N TRP A 245 -19.42 -18.38 -23.75
CA TRP A 245 -19.07 -19.50 -22.89
C TRP A 245 -20.26 -20.48 -22.74
N PRO A 246 -20.05 -21.79 -22.95
CA PRO A 246 -21.12 -22.76 -22.82
C PRO A 246 -21.43 -23.01 -21.34
N GLU A 247 -22.72 -23.09 -21.02
CA GLU A 247 -23.20 -23.35 -19.65
C GLU A 247 -23.27 -24.86 -19.34
N ASP A 248 -23.36 -25.70 -20.36
CA ASP A 248 -23.41 -27.16 -20.22
C ASP A 248 -22.04 -27.78 -19.93
N ILE A 249 -21.95 -28.58 -18.87
CA ILE A 249 -20.71 -29.28 -18.51
C ILE A 249 -20.29 -30.24 -19.63
N GLY A 250 -19.04 -30.14 -20.05
CA GLY A 250 -18.46 -30.95 -21.11
C GLY A 250 -18.60 -30.35 -22.51
N ALA A 251 -19.41 -29.31 -22.68
CA ALA A 251 -19.50 -28.58 -23.94
C ALA A 251 -18.17 -27.85 -24.25
N MET A 252 -17.91 -27.69 -25.54
CA MET A 252 -16.67 -27.10 -26.04
C MET A 252 -16.98 -25.76 -26.68
N VAL A 253 -16.10 -24.77 -26.51
CA VAL A 253 -16.14 -23.52 -27.27
C VAL A 253 -14.78 -23.21 -27.86
N GLN A 254 -14.78 -22.81 -29.13
CA GLN A 254 -13.56 -22.40 -29.82
C GLN A 254 -13.37 -20.89 -29.64
N ASP A 255 -12.18 -20.51 -29.17
CA ASP A 255 -11.71 -19.15 -28.96
C ASP A 255 -10.42 -18.94 -29.76
N GLY A 256 -10.57 -18.42 -30.98
CA GLY A 256 -9.46 -18.35 -31.94
C GLY A 256 -8.90 -19.73 -32.29
N THR A 257 -7.70 -20.03 -31.81
CA THR A 257 -7.03 -21.34 -31.99
C THR A 257 -7.13 -22.25 -30.76
N ILE A 258 -7.80 -21.78 -29.71
CA ILE A 258 -7.98 -22.51 -28.44
C ILE A 258 -9.35 -23.19 -28.44
N ASN A 259 -9.41 -24.44 -27.99
CA ASN A 259 -10.67 -25.12 -27.68
C ASN A 259 -10.80 -25.25 -26.17
N TRP A 260 -11.78 -24.56 -25.59
CA TRP A 260 -12.10 -24.61 -24.17
C TRP A 260 -13.19 -25.64 -23.92
N ARG A 261 -13.04 -26.44 -22.85
CA ARG A 261 -14.07 -27.36 -22.36
C ARG A 261 -14.65 -26.81 -21.08
N ALA A 262 -15.98 -26.66 -21.01
CA ALA A 262 -16.65 -26.41 -19.75
C ALA A 262 -16.43 -27.61 -18.82
N VAL A 263 -15.78 -27.40 -17.68
CA VAL A 263 -15.57 -28.41 -16.65
C VAL A 263 -16.24 -27.96 -15.35
N SER A 264 -16.89 -28.90 -14.68
CA SER A 264 -17.44 -28.65 -13.35
C SER A 264 -16.35 -28.81 -12.31
N ARG A 265 -16.25 -27.85 -11.38
CA ARG A 265 -15.48 -28.02 -10.13
C ARG A 265 -16.34 -28.58 -9.00
N ARG A 266 -17.60 -28.91 -9.27
CA ARG A 266 -18.54 -29.49 -8.31
C ARG A 266 -18.20 -30.96 -8.10
N VAL A 267 -18.35 -31.44 -6.88
CA VAL A 267 -18.38 -32.87 -6.60
C VAL A 267 -19.70 -33.43 -7.12
N GLU A 268 -19.62 -34.24 -8.17
CA GLU A 268 -20.80 -34.79 -8.86
C GLU A 268 -21.38 -36.03 -8.15
N ASP A 269 -20.64 -36.66 -7.24
CA ASP A 269 -21.13 -37.79 -6.44
C ASP A 269 -22.46 -37.45 -5.74
N GLU A 270 -23.46 -38.30 -5.94
CA GLU A 270 -24.82 -38.11 -5.45
C GLU A 270 -24.92 -38.14 -3.92
N LYS A 271 -24.00 -38.83 -3.25
CA LYS A 271 -23.95 -38.89 -1.78
C LYS A 271 -23.22 -37.70 -1.18
N CYS A 272 -22.64 -36.79 -1.96
CA CYS A 272 -22.08 -35.56 -1.43
C CYS A 272 -23.20 -34.59 -1.03
N PRO A 273 -23.30 -34.16 0.25
CA PRO A 273 -24.39 -33.29 0.73
C PRO A 273 -24.39 -31.89 0.11
N ARG A 274 -23.26 -31.44 -0.45
CA ARG A 274 -23.06 -30.10 -1.03
C ARG A 274 -23.42 -28.97 -0.05
N THR A 275 -23.11 -29.18 1.24
CA THR A 275 -23.28 -28.17 2.30
C THR A 275 -22.04 -27.26 2.42
N LYS A 276 -22.21 -26.15 3.16
CA LYS A 276 -21.12 -25.27 3.58
C LYS A 276 -20.50 -25.68 4.92
N VAL A 277 -21.15 -26.59 5.65
CA VAL A 277 -20.70 -27.12 6.95
C VAL A 277 -19.79 -28.32 6.66
N VAL A 278 -18.48 -28.05 6.57
CA VAL A 278 -17.48 -29.03 6.16
C VAL A 278 -16.23 -28.97 7.04
N ALA A 279 -15.58 -30.11 7.22
CA ALA A 279 -14.27 -30.21 7.87
C ALA A 279 -13.38 -31.20 7.13
N ILE A 280 -12.08 -31.02 7.21
CA ILE A 280 -11.09 -31.96 6.69
C ILE A 280 -10.36 -32.57 7.87
N VAL A 281 -10.46 -33.88 8.03
CA VAL A 281 -9.82 -34.63 9.12
C VAL A 281 -9.29 -35.94 8.55
N ALA A 282 -8.06 -36.32 8.92
CA ALA A 282 -7.42 -37.57 8.50
C ALA A 282 -7.52 -37.87 6.98
N SER A 283 -7.32 -36.85 6.13
CA SER A 283 -7.40 -36.95 4.66
C SER A 283 -8.78 -37.34 4.10
N LYS A 284 -9.85 -37.19 4.88
CA LYS A 284 -11.25 -37.26 4.41
C LYS A 284 -11.90 -35.87 4.50
N VAL A 285 -12.87 -35.63 3.63
CA VAL A 285 -13.76 -34.48 3.72
C VAL A 285 -15.05 -34.92 4.40
N PHE A 286 -15.43 -34.24 5.47
CA PHE A 286 -16.70 -34.42 6.18
C PHE A 286 -17.66 -33.30 5.82
N ALA A 287 -18.93 -33.61 5.68
CA ALA A 287 -19.97 -32.66 5.33
C ALA A 287 -21.27 -32.99 6.05
N ALA A 288 -21.88 -32.00 6.70
CA ALA A 288 -23.18 -32.16 7.34
C ALA A 288 -24.29 -32.40 6.30
N ASP A 289 -25.19 -33.33 6.62
CA ASP A 289 -26.38 -33.67 5.84
C ASP A 289 -27.53 -33.80 6.82
N LYS A 290 -28.14 -32.66 7.18
CA LYS A 290 -29.14 -32.55 8.25
C LYS A 290 -28.61 -33.10 9.57
N ASP A 291 -29.20 -34.15 10.10
CA ASP A 291 -28.88 -34.78 11.37
C ASP A 291 -27.74 -35.80 11.27
N ILE A 292 -27.21 -36.09 10.08
CA ILE A 292 -26.04 -36.97 9.88
C ILE A 292 -24.83 -36.18 9.36
N VAL A 293 -23.64 -36.79 9.45
CA VAL A 293 -22.41 -36.25 8.84
C VAL A 293 -21.87 -37.27 7.84
N ARG A 294 -21.84 -36.92 6.56
CA ARG A 294 -21.24 -37.78 5.52
C ARG A 294 -19.75 -37.54 5.40
N TYR A 295 -19.02 -38.52 4.87
CA TYR A 295 -17.60 -38.38 4.58
C TYR A 295 -17.18 -39.00 3.26
N SER A 296 -16.18 -38.38 2.63
CA SER A 296 -15.54 -38.88 1.41
C SER A 296 -14.61 -40.07 1.67
N ALA A 297 -14.21 -40.75 0.61
CA ALA A 297 -13.10 -41.68 0.61
C ALA A 297 -11.79 -41.00 1.01
N THR A 298 -10.89 -41.76 1.64
CA THR A 298 -9.57 -41.27 2.07
C THR A 298 -8.75 -40.84 0.86
N ALA A 299 -8.18 -39.63 0.91
CA ALA A 299 -7.38 -39.03 -0.15
C ALA A 299 -8.09 -38.86 -1.50
N ASN A 300 -9.40 -39.10 -1.58
CA ASN A 300 -10.22 -38.90 -2.77
C ASN A 300 -11.50 -38.11 -2.41
N PRO A 301 -11.44 -36.76 -2.41
CA PRO A 301 -12.57 -35.92 -2.01
C PRO A 301 -13.76 -35.95 -2.99
N LEU A 302 -13.59 -36.58 -4.16
CA LEU A 302 -14.63 -36.68 -5.18
C LEU A 302 -15.52 -37.92 -5.01
N ASP A 303 -15.11 -38.89 -4.19
CA ASP A 303 -15.82 -40.15 -3.96
C ASP A 303 -16.48 -40.14 -2.59
N TRP A 304 -17.80 -40.22 -2.56
CA TRP A 304 -18.64 -40.26 -1.36
C TRP A 304 -19.49 -41.53 -1.29
N SER A 305 -19.26 -42.47 -2.22
CA SER A 305 -20.15 -43.59 -2.48
C SER A 305 -19.52 -44.97 -2.28
N SER A 306 -18.20 -45.10 -2.34
CA SER A 306 -17.47 -46.34 -2.11
C SER A 306 -17.73 -46.96 -0.74
N ALA A 307 -18.28 -48.17 -0.71
CA ALA A 307 -18.74 -48.84 0.52
C ALA A 307 -17.65 -49.06 1.58
N ASP A 308 -16.39 -49.28 1.15
CA ASP A 308 -15.29 -49.64 2.04
C ASP A 308 -14.46 -48.44 2.51
N ASN A 309 -14.83 -47.20 2.13
CA ASN A 309 -13.98 -46.02 2.41
C ASN A 309 -14.75 -44.70 2.54
N ALA A 310 -16.01 -44.64 2.06
CA ALA A 310 -16.91 -43.50 2.20
C ALA A 310 -18.20 -43.92 2.94
N GLY A 311 -18.87 -42.98 3.58
CA GLY A 311 -20.01 -43.32 4.43
C GLY A 311 -20.61 -42.14 5.17
N TYR A 312 -21.25 -42.43 6.30
CA TYR A 312 -21.83 -41.42 7.17
C TYR A 312 -21.70 -41.80 8.65
N LEU A 313 -21.65 -40.77 9.49
CA LEU A 313 -21.71 -40.85 10.94
C LEU A 313 -23.16 -40.62 11.36
N PRO A 314 -23.76 -41.51 12.17
CA PRO A 314 -25.16 -41.42 12.58
C PRO A 314 -25.36 -40.43 13.74
N THR A 315 -24.93 -39.17 13.57
CA THR A 315 -24.94 -38.15 14.64
C THR A 315 -26.34 -37.90 15.21
N GLY A 316 -27.39 -38.04 14.40
CA GLY A 316 -28.79 -37.84 14.78
C GLY A 316 -29.37 -38.92 15.70
N LEU A 317 -28.86 -40.15 15.63
CA LEU A 317 -29.29 -41.27 16.50
C LEU A 317 -28.62 -41.22 17.88
N GLN A 318 -27.60 -40.39 18.05
CA GLN A 318 -26.79 -40.29 19.27
C GLN A 318 -27.16 -39.05 20.11
N GLN A 319 -28.35 -38.47 19.93
CA GLN A 319 -28.74 -37.23 20.62
C GLN A 319 -30.22 -37.20 21.00
N ALA A 320 -30.54 -36.43 22.05
CA ALA A 320 -31.92 -36.30 22.55
C ALA A 320 -32.84 -35.43 21.66
N ASN A 321 -32.26 -34.54 20.85
CA ASN A 321 -32.98 -33.63 19.96
C ASN A 321 -32.41 -33.74 18.53
N ALA A 322 -33.25 -34.05 17.54
CA ALA A 322 -32.86 -34.21 16.15
C ALA A 322 -32.60 -32.84 15.45
N ASN A 323 -31.60 -32.10 15.93
CA ASN A 323 -31.17 -30.84 15.34
C ASN A 323 -30.12 -31.10 14.24
N ASP A 324 -30.20 -30.30 13.17
CA ASP A 324 -29.24 -30.34 12.08
C ASP A 324 -27.82 -29.98 12.57
N MET A 325 -26.82 -30.68 12.06
CA MET A 325 -25.41 -30.40 12.32
C MET A 325 -25.03 -29.05 11.72
N ALA A 326 -24.52 -28.16 12.56
CA ALA A 326 -24.24 -26.77 12.21
C ALA A 326 -22.74 -26.45 12.19
N VAL A 327 -21.94 -27.18 12.97
CA VAL A 327 -20.49 -26.99 13.05
C VAL A 327 -19.74 -28.31 12.96
N LEU A 328 -18.73 -28.36 12.08
CA LEU A 328 -17.73 -29.41 12.01
C LEU A 328 -16.34 -28.79 12.17
N ALA A 329 -15.55 -29.30 13.12
CA ALA A 329 -14.19 -28.83 13.38
C ALA A 329 -13.27 -29.99 13.77
N GLN A 330 -11.95 -29.79 13.63
CA GLN A 330 -10.95 -30.75 14.08
C GLN A 330 -10.53 -30.46 15.52
N TYR A 331 -10.43 -31.50 16.34
CA TYR A 331 -9.85 -31.44 17.67
C TYR A 331 -8.94 -32.64 17.91
N ARG A 332 -7.63 -32.41 18.04
CA ARG A 332 -6.61 -33.44 18.32
C ARG A 332 -6.75 -34.72 17.46
N ALA A 333 -6.78 -34.55 16.14
CA ALA A 333 -6.99 -35.62 15.15
C ALA A 333 -8.39 -36.25 15.08
N ASN A 334 -9.30 -35.90 15.97
CA ASN A 334 -10.70 -36.31 15.94
C ASN A 334 -11.57 -35.26 15.24
N LEU A 335 -12.77 -35.70 14.84
CA LEU A 335 -13.81 -34.83 14.31
C LEU A 335 -14.76 -34.43 15.44
N VAL A 336 -14.92 -33.13 15.64
CA VAL A 336 -15.97 -32.56 16.47
C VAL A 336 -17.15 -32.17 15.60
N ALA A 337 -18.33 -32.66 15.95
CA ALA A 337 -19.60 -32.25 15.38
C ALA A 337 -20.46 -31.55 16.44
N LEU A 338 -20.93 -30.35 16.14
CA LEU A 338 -21.87 -29.61 16.99
C LEU A 338 -23.14 -29.26 16.21
N ASN A 339 -24.26 -29.30 16.92
CA ASN A 339 -25.45 -28.57 16.54
C ASN A 339 -25.72 -27.44 17.55
N ALA A 340 -26.90 -26.84 17.49
CA ALA A 340 -27.30 -25.76 18.38
C ALA A 340 -27.23 -26.06 19.89
N SER A 341 -27.26 -27.34 20.28
CA SER A 341 -27.47 -27.79 21.66
C SER A 341 -26.54 -28.91 22.14
N SER A 342 -25.85 -29.62 21.26
CA SER A 342 -25.04 -30.79 21.61
C SER A 342 -23.72 -30.84 20.86
N PHE A 343 -22.78 -31.53 21.50
CA PHE A 343 -21.42 -31.78 21.06
C PHE A 343 -21.21 -33.29 20.95
N GLN A 344 -20.53 -33.72 19.89
CA GLN A 344 -20.04 -35.08 19.73
C GLN A 344 -18.60 -35.07 19.23
N ASN A 345 -17.75 -35.89 19.84
CA ASN A 345 -16.37 -36.11 19.42
C ASN A 345 -16.24 -37.51 18.80
N TRP A 346 -15.76 -37.57 17.57
CA TRP A 346 -15.68 -38.80 16.78
C TRP A 346 -14.24 -39.13 16.43
N GLN A 347 -13.86 -40.37 16.72
CA GLN A 347 -12.66 -40.97 16.16
C GLN A 347 -12.83 -41.12 14.66
N VAL A 348 -11.81 -40.70 13.91
CA VAL A 348 -11.78 -40.80 12.45
C VAL A 348 -10.78 -41.87 12.02
N ASP A 349 -11.22 -42.81 11.18
CA ASP A 349 -10.41 -43.89 10.64
C ASP A 349 -10.62 -44.06 9.12
N PRO A 350 -9.62 -44.51 8.34
CA PRO A 350 -9.83 -44.92 6.96
C PRO A 350 -10.92 -46.00 6.76
N ASP A 351 -11.01 -46.98 7.65
CA ASP A 351 -12.03 -48.05 7.67
C ASP A 351 -13.34 -47.54 8.28
N PRO A 352 -14.44 -47.49 7.51
CA PRO A 352 -15.77 -47.11 8.00
C PRO A 352 -16.22 -47.86 9.27
N ASN A 353 -15.81 -49.11 9.45
CA ASN A 353 -16.20 -49.93 10.60
C ASN A 353 -15.47 -49.55 11.90
N SER A 354 -14.36 -48.83 11.78
CA SER A 354 -13.54 -48.37 12.91
C SER A 354 -13.88 -46.94 13.34
N MET A 355 -14.86 -46.30 12.71
CA MET A 355 -15.41 -45.01 13.14
C MET A 355 -16.19 -45.18 14.45
N ALA A 356 -15.83 -44.40 15.48
CA ALA A 356 -16.44 -44.53 16.80
C ALA A 356 -16.65 -43.16 17.45
N ILE A 357 -17.73 -43.04 18.22
CA ILE A 357 -17.95 -41.89 19.11
C ILE A 357 -17.05 -42.04 20.34
N LEU A 358 -16.33 -40.98 20.67
CA LEU A 358 -15.42 -40.93 21.82
C LEU A 358 -16.09 -40.28 23.02
N ASP A 359 -16.84 -39.19 22.80
CA ASP A 359 -17.50 -38.44 23.86
C ASP A 359 -18.70 -37.67 23.30
N GLN A 360 -19.67 -37.35 24.16
CA GLN A 360 -20.83 -36.54 23.82
C GLN A 360 -21.37 -35.79 25.03
N MET A 361 -21.83 -34.56 24.80
CA MET A 361 -22.39 -33.71 25.85
C MET A 361 -23.57 -32.89 25.33
N ASP A 362 -24.68 -32.91 26.08
CA ASP A 362 -25.81 -32.02 25.86
C ASP A 362 -25.59 -30.67 26.59
N GLY A 363 -26.16 -29.60 26.03
CA GLY A 363 -26.00 -28.22 26.51
C GLY A 363 -24.75 -27.51 25.98
N VAL A 364 -23.90 -28.21 25.23
CA VAL A 364 -22.68 -27.70 24.61
C VAL A 364 -22.90 -27.64 23.11
N GLY A 365 -23.27 -26.48 22.57
CA GLY A 365 -23.64 -26.34 21.16
C GLY A 365 -23.15 -25.06 20.49
N SER A 366 -23.16 -25.06 19.16
CA SER A 366 -22.85 -23.91 18.31
C SER A 366 -23.63 -23.97 17.01
N GLN A 367 -23.96 -22.79 16.46
CA GLN A 367 -24.54 -22.64 15.12
C GLN A 367 -23.59 -21.95 14.15
N TRP A 368 -22.36 -21.65 14.58
CA TRP A 368 -21.45 -20.73 13.91
C TRP A 368 -20.25 -21.49 13.31
N GLN A 369 -20.45 -22.16 12.17
CA GLN A 369 -19.42 -23.01 11.50
C GLN A 369 -18.04 -22.34 11.42
N LYS A 370 -18.01 -21.06 11.06
CA LYS A 370 -16.76 -20.34 10.81
C LYS A 370 -16.15 -19.70 12.06
N ALA A 371 -16.81 -19.83 13.22
CA ALA A 371 -16.34 -19.31 14.50
C ALA A 371 -15.86 -20.41 15.44
N ALA A 372 -15.57 -21.61 14.92
CA ALA A 372 -14.94 -22.71 15.65
C ALA A 372 -13.55 -22.99 15.06
N VAL A 373 -12.52 -22.91 15.89
CA VAL A 373 -11.12 -23.00 15.47
C VAL A 373 -10.28 -23.74 16.51
N PRO A 374 -9.43 -24.69 16.11
CA PRO A 374 -8.45 -25.29 17.02
C PRO A 374 -7.38 -24.26 17.41
N VAL A 375 -7.21 -24.05 18.72
CA VAL A 375 -6.24 -23.14 19.34
C VAL A 375 -5.34 -23.97 20.23
N ALA A 376 -4.13 -24.25 19.74
CA ALA A 376 -3.19 -25.17 20.39
C ALA A 376 -3.84 -26.54 20.67
N ASN A 377 -4.07 -26.87 21.94
CA ASN A 377 -4.60 -28.14 22.39
C ASN A 377 -6.11 -28.13 22.63
N ASP A 378 -6.77 -26.99 22.46
CA ASP A 378 -8.19 -26.78 22.74
C ASP A 378 -8.94 -26.40 21.46
N LEU A 379 -10.24 -26.65 21.43
CA LEU A 379 -11.13 -26.12 20.38
C LEU A 379 -11.87 -24.92 20.95
N VAL A 380 -11.61 -23.73 20.40
CA VAL A 380 -12.36 -22.52 20.76
C VAL A 380 -13.52 -22.37 19.79
N TYR A 381 -14.70 -22.05 20.30
CA TYR A 381 -15.89 -21.88 19.47
C TYR A 381 -16.85 -20.82 20.05
N LEU A 382 -17.72 -20.30 19.19
CA LEU A 382 -18.78 -19.38 19.60
C LEU A 382 -20.07 -20.17 19.92
N SER A 383 -20.51 -20.12 21.17
CA SER A 383 -21.81 -20.66 21.61
C SER A 383 -22.92 -19.61 21.48
N GLN A 384 -24.15 -19.95 21.87
CA GLN A 384 -25.27 -18.99 21.97
C GLN A 384 -25.05 -17.93 23.08
N LEU A 385 -24.19 -18.19 24.06
CA LEU A 385 -23.95 -17.30 25.19
C LEU A 385 -22.65 -16.48 25.05
N GLY A 386 -21.79 -16.84 24.09
CA GLY A 386 -20.49 -16.21 23.88
C GLY A 386 -19.37 -17.22 23.65
N VAL A 387 -18.12 -16.83 23.91
CA VAL A 387 -16.94 -17.62 23.53
C VAL A 387 -16.71 -18.74 24.53
N ARG A 388 -16.57 -19.97 24.03
CA ARG A 388 -16.39 -21.19 24.85
C ARG A 388 -15.21 -22.02 24.32
N THR A 389 -14.77 -22.97 25.13
CA THR A 389 -13.69 -23.91 24.78
C THR A 389 -14.11 -25.34 25.01
N ILE A 390 -13.50 -26.25 24.27
CA ILE A 390 -13.50 -27.68 24.54
C ILE A 390 -12.06 -28.10 24.74
N GLY A 391 -11.77 -28.63 25.92
CA GLY A 391 -10.44 -29.10 26.34
C GLY A 391 -10.56 -30.28 27.29
N ILE A 392 -9.44 -30.75 27.84
CA ILE A 392 -9.42 -31.81 28.85
C ILE A 392 -9.45 -31.17 30.23
N ALA A 393 -10.34 -31.63 31.12
CA ALA A 393 -10.30 -31.21 32.52
C ALA A 393 -9.09 -31.84 33.22
N ASN A 394 -8.28 -31.03 33.91
CA ASN A 394 -6.98 -31.38 34.51
C ASN A 394 -6.95 -32.57 35.52
N ALA A 395 -8.02 -33.36 35.68
CA ALA A 395 -8.09 -34.49 36.60
C ALA A 395 -8.78 -35.76 36.03
N ALA A 396 -9.26 -35.78 34.78
CA ALA A 396 -9.86 -36.96 34.16
C ALA A 396 -9.57 -36.96 32.65
N GLU A 397 -9.46 -38.14 32.04
CA GLU A 397 -9.34 -38.31 30.58
C GLU A 397 -10.59 -37.87 29.79
N ASN A 398 -11.56 -37.23 30.45
CA ASN A 398 -12.83 -36.79 29.88
C ASN A 398 -12.74 -35.35 29.35
N LEU A 399 -13.43 -35.07 28.26
CA LEU A 399 -13.55 -33.72 27.73
C LEU A 399 -14.45 -32.86 28.62
N ALA A 400 -14.14 -31.57 28.70
CA ALA A 400 -14.93 -30.59 29.42
C ALA A 400 -15.07 -29.31 28.59
N ALA A 401 -16.25 -28.70 28.67
CA ALA A 401 -16.49 -27.37 28.15
C ALA A 401 -16.06 -26.32 29.19
N GLY A 402 -15.22 -25.37 28.77
CA GLY A 402 -14.74 -24.27 29.61
C GLY A 402 -15.27 -22.91 29.16
N ASP A 403 -15.53 -22.01 30.11
CA ASP A 403 -15.95 -20.63 29.83
C ASP A 403 -14.76 -19.67 29.93
N ILE A 404 -14.03 -19.51 28.83
CA ILE A 404 -12.94 -18.52 28.73
C ILE A 404 -13.46 -17.11 28.39
N GLY A 405 -14.72 -17.02 27.93
CA GLY A 405 -15.30 -15.83 27.32
C GLY A 405 -16.10 -14.96 28.28
N ALA A 406 -16.44 -15.46 29.48
CA ALA A 406 -17.32 -14.78 30.43
C ALA A 406 -17.07 -13.26 30.60
N PRO A 407 -15.81 -12.74 30.70
CA PRO A 407 -15.57 -11.30 30.85
C PRO A 407 -15.98 -10.45 29.63
N ILE A 408 -16.03 -11.05 28.43
CA ILE A 408 -16.31 -10.37 27.16
C ILE A 408 -17.66 -10.76 26.55
N ASP A 409 -18.38 -11.70 27.14
CA ASP A 409 -19.64 -12.23 26.61
C ASP A 409 -20.65 -11.11 26.33
N VAL A 410 -20.74 -10.08 27.17
CA VAL A 410 -21.65 -8.93 26.95
C VAL A 410 -21.36 -8.21 25.62
N LEU A 411 -20.08 -8.02 25.28
CA LEU A 411 -19.68 -7.38 24.02
C LEU A 411 -19.98 -8.29 22.83
N VAL A 412 -19.67 -9.58 22.98
CA VAL A 412 -19.83 -10.60 21.94
C VAL A 412 -21.31 -10.84 21.65
N GLN A 413 -22.19 -10.90 22.67
CA GLN A 413 -23.63 -11.09 22.53
C GLN A 413 -24.29 -9.96 21.72
N GLN A 414 -23.87 -8.71 21.93
CA GLN A 414 -24.38 -7.59 21.12
C GLN A 414 -23.97 -7.73 19.65
N ALA A 415 -22.73 -8.16 19.39
CA ALA A 415 -22.24 -8.41 18.04
C ALA A 415 -22.92 -9.62 17.37
N MET A 416 -23.24 -10.66 18.14
CA MET A 416 -24.01 -11.83 17.67
C MET A 416 -25.43 -11.44 17.25
N LEU A 417 -26.14 -10.64 18.05
CA LEU A 417 -27.47 -10.15 17.69
C LEU A 417 -27.44 -9.31 16.41
N TYR A 418 -26.37 -8.55 16.18
CA TYR A 418 -26.17 -7.82 14.93
C TYR A 418 -25.93 -8.77 13.75
N ALA A 419 -25.07 -9.78 13.92
CA ALA A 419 -24.79 -10.80 12.91
C ALA A 419 -26.06 -11.55 12.47
N ASP A 420 -26.92 -11.93 13.42
CA ASP A 420 -28.21 -12.57 13.15
C ASP A 420 -29.14 -11.67 12.33
N ARG A 421 -29.27 -10.39 12.72
CA ARG A 421 -30.12 -9.42 12.02
C ARG A 421 -29.63 -9.09 10.61
N THR A 422 -28.33 -9.13 10.39
CA THR A 422 -27.71 -8.79 9.10
C THR A 422 -27.42 -10.00 8.22
N ASN A 423 -27.67 -11.21 8.72
CA ASN A 423 -27.35 -12.48 8.06
C ASN A 423 -25.86 -12.57 7.64
N LYS A 424 -24.96 -12.06 8.49
CA LYS A 424 -23.51 -12.05 8.27
C LYS A 424 -22.84 -12.84 9.40
N PRO A 425 -22.55 -14.14 9.21
CA PRO A 425 -22.05 -14.97 10.29
C PRO A 425 -20.64 -14.53 10.73
N PRO A 426 -20.33 -14.62 12.04
CA PRO A 426 -19.01 -14.36 12.57
C PRO A 426 -17.97 -15.35 12.03
N LEU A 427 -16.73 -14.90 12.04
CA LEU A 427 -15.57 -15.60 11.53
C LEU A 427 -14.51 -15.65 12.62
N ALA A 428 -13.79 -16.76 12.73
CA ALA A 428 -12.67 -16.86 13.62
C ALA A 428 -11.43 -17.42 12.93
N THR A 429 -10.27 -17.09 13.48
CA THR A 429 -8.99 -17.67 13.11
C THR A 429 -8.07 -17.73 14.34
N TYR A 430 -7.05 -18.57 14.27
CA TYR A 430 -6.00 -18.65 15.27
C TYR A 430 -4.72 -18.07 14.69
N TYR A 431 -4.10 -17.13 15.40
CA TYR A 431 -2.80 -16.57 15.05
C TYR A 431 -1.71 -17.19 15.95
N PRO A 432 -0.96 -18.21 15.47
CA PRO A 432 -0.05 -18.96 16.31
C PRO A 432 1.13 -18.13 16.82
N GLY A 433 1.58 -17.12 16.05
CA GLY A 433 2.72 -16.28 16.40
C GLY A 433 2.54 -15.47 17.69
N ALA A 434 1.29 -15.12 18.03
CA ALA A 434 0.96 -14.44 19.29
C ALA A 434 0.12 -15.28 20.24
N GLY A 435 -0.22 -16.53 19.88
CA GLY A 435 -1.13 -17.38 20.66
C GLY A 435 -2.54 -16.80 20.79
N GLN A 436 -3.03 -16.08 19.78
CA GLN A 436 -4.29 -15.34 19.87
C GLN A 436 -5.41 -15.99 19.05
N TYR A 437 -6.58 -16.16 19.67
CA TYR A 437 -7.84 -16.42 18.99
C TYR A 437 -8.46 -15.09 18.54
N TRP A 438 -8.73 -14.96 17.25
CA TRP A 438 -9.37 -13.78 16.68
C TRP A 438 -10.79 -14.13 16.28
N LEU A 439 -11.76 -13.35 16.77
CA LEU A 439 -13.17 -13.45 16.42
C LEU A 439 -13.61 -12.12 15.80
N ALA A 440 -14.10 -12.19 14.57
CA ALA A 440 -14.52 -11.04 13.79
C ALA A 440 -16.01 -11.13 13.46
N PHE A 441 -16.70 -10.01 13.61
CA PHE A 441 -18.11 -9.83 13.24
C PHE A 441 -18.17 -8.92 12.00
N PRO A 442 -18.46 -9.46 10.80
CA PRO A 442 -18.46 -8.66 9.59
C PRO A 442 -19.44 -7.48 9.67
N ASP A 443 -18.96 -6.28 9.33
CA ASP A 443 -19.72 -5.04 9.34
C ASP A 443 -20.33 -4.65 10.70
N TYR A 444 -19.91 -5.30 11.79
CA TYR A 444 -20.26 -4.85 13.12
C TYR A 444 -19.61 -3.48 13.34
N PRO A 445 -20.39 -2.42 13.60
CA PRO A 445 -19.82 -1.10 13.73
C PRO A 445 -18.82 -1.09 14.89
N PRO A 446 -17.67 -0.41 14.75
CA PRO A 446 -16.82 -0.19 15.89
C PRO A 446 -17.65 0.48 16.99
N PRO A 447 -17.44 0.15 18.27
CA PRO A 447 -18.14 0.82 19.35
C PRO A 447 -17.95 2.34 19.19
N GLN A 448 -19.06 3.06 19.06
CA GLN A 448 -19.05 4.49 18.78
C GLN A 448 -18.30 5.22 19.90
N LEU A 449 -17.32 6.03 19.52
CA LEU A 449 -16.58 6.87 20.46
C LEU A 449 -17.56 7.74 21.25
N GLY A 450 -17.38 7.80 22.57
CA GLY A 450 -18.24 8.57 23.46
C GLY A 450 -17.53 8.98 24.74
N VAL A 451 -17.95 10.13 25.28
CA VAL A 451 -17.58 10.63 26.60
C VAL A 451 -18.78 10.48 27.52
N PHE A 452 -18.59 9.79 28.63
CA PHE A 452 -19.64 9.43 29.57
C PHE A 452 -19.34 9.95 30.97
N GLY A 453 -20.42 10.06 31.74
CA GLY A 453 -20.38 10.59 33.09
C GLY A 453 -20.74 12.07 33.16
N ALA A 454 -20.75 12.57 34.38
CA ALA A 454 -21.09 13.91 34.76
C ALA A 454 -20.37 14.23 36.06
N LEU A 455 -19.88 15.46 36.21
CA LEU A 455 -19.22 15.91 37.44
C LEU A 455 -20.16 15.66 38.65
N PRO A 456 -19.72 15.24 39.83
CA PRO A 456 -20.62 15.17 40.98
C PRO A 456 -21.20 16.55 41.30
N GLN A 457 -22.34 16.61 41.97
CA GLN A 457 -22.85 17.88 42.49
C GLN A 457 -21.92 18.33 43.62
N VAL A 458 -21.14 19.39 43.37
CA VAL A 458 -20.15 19.94 44.29
C VAL A 458 -20.36 21.45 44.42
N GLY A 459 -19.96 22.02 45.54
CA GLY A 459 -20.06 23.43 45.86
C GLY A 459 -18.70 24.13 45.89
N CYS A 460 -18.73 25.44 46.13
CA CYS A 460 -17.49 26.20 46.32
C CYS A 460 -16.73 25.71 47.57
N GLY A 461 -15.42 25.53 47.42
CA GLY A 461 -14.53 24.95 48.43
C GLY A 461 -14.58 23.44 48.56
N ASP A 462 -15.30 22.73 47.69
CA ASP A 462 -15.20 21.27 47.60
C ASP A 462 -14.06 20.87 46.66
N GLU A 463 -13.30 19.87 47.06
CA GLU A 463 -12.26 19.26 46.23
C GLU A 463 -12.89 18.28 45.23
N VAL A 464 -12.47 18.38 43.98
CA VAL A 464 -12.93 17.55 42.87
C VAL A 464 -11.79 16.63 42.46
N ASN A 465 -12.11 15.35 42.34
CA ASN A 465 -11.29 14.34 41.70
C ASN A 465 -12.22 13.44 40.87
N TYR A 466 -12.39 13.78 39.60
CA TYR A 466 -13.41 13.19 38.74
C TYR A 466 -12.87 12.88 37.35
N ALA A 467 -12.93 11.62 36.93
CA ALA A 467 -12.54 11.23 35.58
C ALA A 467 -13.78 10.97 34.71
N TYR A 468 -13.82 11.60 33.52
CA TYR A 468 -14.77 11.21 32.49
C TYR A 468 -14.45 9.79 31.99
N VAL A 469 -15.49 9.02 31.67
CA VAL A 469 -15.33 7.67 31.12
C VAL A 469 -15.37 7.76 29.60
N ILE A 470 -14.29 7.34 28.95
CA ILE A 470 -14.20 7.26 27.49
C ILE A 470 -14.42 5.81 27.09
N ALA A 471 -15.31 5.58 26.13
CA ALA A 471 -15.52 4.25 25.55
C ALA A 471 -15.76 4.35 24.03
N GLY A 472 -15.51 3.24 23.34
CA GLY A 472 -15.53 3.20 21.87
C GLY A 472 -14.27 3.82 21.25
N GLY A 473 -14.23 3.87 19.91
CA GLY A 473 -13.07 4.33 19.14
C GLY A 473 -11.81 3.47 19.34
N LEU A 474 -10.66 3.98 18.89
CA LEU A 474 -9.36 3.35 19.05
C LEU A 474 -8.39 4.20 19.91
N PRO A 475 -7.74 3.63 20.94
CA PRO A 475 -6.71 4.35 21.69
C PRO A 475 -5.47 4.63 20.82
N PRO A 476 -4.65 5.66 21.15
CA PRO A 476 -4.75 6.53 22.32
C PRO A 476 -5.86 7.58 22.20
N TYR A 477 -6.44 7.96 23.35
CA TYR A 477 -7.44 9.03 23.43
C TYR A 477 -6.79 10.34 23.88
N THR A 478 -7.23 11.45 23.30
CA THR A 478 -6.92 12.80 23.77
C THR A 478 -8.21 13.53 24.12
N VAL A 479 -8.30 14.06 25.34
CA VAL A 479 -9.47 14.79 25.83
C VAL A 479 -9.15 16.27 26.00
N GLU A 480 -10.08 17.13 25.61
CA GLU A 480 -9.97 18.59 25.75
C GLU A 480 -11.33 19.26 25.99
N ILE A 481 -11.30 20.53 26.38
CA ILE A 481 -12.48 21.39 26.46
C ILE A 481 -12.52 22.26 25.21
N VAL A 482 -13.57 22.11 24.42
CA VAL A 482 -13.70 22.78 23.11
C VAL A 482 -14.65 23.97 23.12
N ASP A 483 -15.50 24.07 24.14
CA ASP A 483 -16.42 25.19 24.33
C ASP A 483 -16.72 25.40 25.83
N GLY A 484 -16.96 26.65 26.21
CA GLY A 484 -17.08 27.06 27.61
C GLY A 484 -15.77 26.96 28.40
N ALA A 485 -15.88 26.95 29.72
CA ALA A 485 -14.75 26.79 30.62
C ALA A 485 -15.15 25.97 31.85
N LEU A 486 -14.19 25.24 32.41
CA LEU A 486 -14.38 24.66 33.73
C LEU A 486 -14.59 25.76 34.77
N PRO A 487 -15.30 25.46 35.86
CA PRO A 487 -15.39 26.32 37.04
C PRO A 487 -14.00 26.74 37.53
N GLU A 488 -13.89 27.97 38.02
CA GLU A 488 -12.63 28.51 38.52
C GLU A 488 -12.04 27.60 39.61
N GLY A 489 -10.74 27.35 39.53
CA GLY A 489 -10.02 26.44 40.43
C GLY A 489 -10.00 24.97 40.01
N LEU A 490 -10.79 24.58 39.00
CA LEU A 490 -10.72 23.26 38.38
C LEU A 490 -9.86 23.25 37.11
N SER A 491 -9.19 22.13 36.86
CA SER A 491 -8.43 21.87 35.64
C SER A 491 -8.66 20.43 35.17
N MET A 492 -8.50 20.18 33.86
CA MET A 492 -8.61 18.83 33.27
C MET A 492 -7.31 18.48 32.54
N ASP A 493 -6.82 17.27 32.73
CA ASP A 493 -5.71 16.74 31.96
C ASP A 493 -6.16 16.07 30.64
N SER A 494 -5.20 15.65 29.80
CA SER A 494 -5.49 15.02 28.52
C SER A 494 -6.13 13.63 28.61
N SER A 495 -6.23 13.04 29.81
CA SER A 495 -6.92 11.78 30.06
C SER A 495 -8.41 11.97 30.39
N GLY A 496 -8.86 13.22 30.57
CA GLY A 496 -10.21 13.55 31.00
C GLY A 496 -10.38 13.55 32.52
N LEU A 497 -9.29 13.57 33.29
CA LEU A 497 -9.31 13.69 34.74
C LEU A 497 -9.40 15.17 35.13
N VAL A 498 -10.49 15.53 35.80
CA VAL A 498 -10.75 16.85 36.38
C VAL A 498 -10.32 16.86 37.84
N THR A 499 -9.44 17.80 38.20
CA THR A 499 -8.94 17.99 39.57
C THR A 499 -8.92 19.45 39.98
N GLY A 500 -9.01 19.70 41.28
CA GLY A 500 -8.89 21.03 41.88
C GLY A 500 -9.96 21.32 42.94
N GLU A 501 -9.90 22.51 43.53
CA GLU A 501 -10.92 23.01 44.46
C GLU A 501 -11.79 24.04 43.72
N VAL A 502 -13.11 23.95 43.87
CA VAL A 502 -14.03 24.91 43.22
C VAL A 502 -13.89 26.27 43.91
N ALA A 503 -13.19 27.22 43.27
CA ALA A 503 -12.88 28.52 43.86
C ALA A 503 -14.09 29.47 43.89
N SER A 504 -14.90 29.47 42.84
CA SER A 504 -16.10 30.29 42.76
C SER A 504 -17.31 29.46 42.35
N GLY A 505 -18.40 29.61 43.11
CA GLY A 505 -19.65 28.92 42.85
C GLY A 505 -20.53 29.67 41.84
N GLY A 506 -21.39 28.94 41.14
CA GLY A 506 -22.27 29.53 40.13
C GLY A 506 -22.70 28.56 39.04
N ASP A 507 -23.31 29.14 38.02
CA ASP A 507 -23.70 28.41 36.81
C ASP A 507 -22.50 28.27 35.87
N ALA A 508 -22.26 27.06 35.35
CA ALA A 508 -21.18 26.77 34.42
C ALA A 508 -21.64 25.78 33.34
N VAL A 509 -21.22 26.01 32.10
CA VAL A 509 -21.47 25.11 30.97
C VAL A 509 -20.18 24.96 30.18
N TRP A 510 -19.79 23.72 29.89
CA TRP A 510 -18.62 23.42 29.08
C TRP A 510 -18.84 22.15 28.25
N THR A 511 -18.07 22.00 27.18
CA THR A 511 -18.12 20.83 26.29
C THR A 511 -16.80 20.10 26.32
N VAL A 512 -16.85 18.83 26.72
CA VAL A 512 -15.70 17.91 26.72
C VAL A 512 -15.69 17.17 25.39
N ARG A 513 -14.57 17.21 24.67
CA ARG A 513 -14.34 16.44 23.45
C ARG A 513 -13.29 15.38 23.72
N VAL A 514 -13.54 14.17 23.21
CA VAL A 514 -12.51 13.15 23.03
C VAL A 514 -12.20 12.98 21.55
N THR A 515 -10.92 12.80 21.23
CA THR A 515 -10.43 12.38 19.91
C THR A 515 -9.69 11.06 20.05
N ASP A 516 -9.97 10.11 19.16
CA ASP A 516 -9.33 8.81 19.13
C ASP A 516 -8.09 8.77 18.21
N GLY A 517 -7.38 7.64 18.18
CA GLY A 517 -6.16 7.47 17.39
C GLY A 517 -6.35 7.53 15.86
N LEU A 518 -7.60 7.51 15.37
CA LEU A 518 -7.95 7.69 13.96
C LEU A 518 -8.43 9.11 13.63
N GLY A 519 -8.62 9.95 14.64
CA GLY A 519 -9.13 11.31 14.49
C GLY A 519 -10.65 11.43 14.59
N ASP A 520 -11.37 10.36 14.96
CA ASP A 520 -12.79 10.44 15.24
C ASP A 520 -13.03 11.23 16.53
N THR A 521 -14.13 11.99 16.60
CA THR A 521 -14.43 12.85 17.75
C THR A 521 -15.81 12.58 18.35
N ALA A 522 -15.92 12.70 19.67
CA ALA A 522 -17.20 12.67 20.38
C ALA A 522 -17.27 13.75 21.47
N ASP A 523 -18.44 14.37 21.61
CA ASP A 523 -18.65 15.52 22.49
C ASP A 523 -19.65 15.22 23.60
N LYS A 524 -19.39 15.74 24.80
CA LYS A 524 -20.30 15.75 25.94
C LYS A 524 -20.43 17.17 26.49
N VAL A 525 -21.63 17.74 26.37
CA VAL A 525 -21.98 19.00 27.04
C VAL A 525 -22.30 18.73 28.49
N GLU A 526 -21.63 19.45 29.39
CA GLU A 526 -21.89 19.47 30.82
C GLU A 526 -22.60 20.77 31.19
N ASN A 527 -23.81 20.66 31.73
CA ASN A 527 -24.66 21.81 32.04
C ASN A 527 -24.91 21.87 33.55
N ARG A 528 -24.20 22.76 34.24
CA ARG A 528 -24.30 23.03 35.68
C ARG A 528 -24.99 24.37 35.89
N THR A 529 -26.30 24.43 35.68
CA THR A 529 -27.08 25.67 35.86
C THR A 529 -28.19 25.50 36.91
N GLY A 530 -28.62 26.61 37.51
CA GLY A 530 -29.81 26.65 38.38
C GLY A 530 -29.67 25.82 39.65
N ASN A 531 -30.44 24.73 39.78
CA ASN A 531 -30.35 23.84 40.95
C ASN A 531 -29.21 22.81 40.84
N ALA A 532 -28.59 22.66 39.66
CA ALA A 532 -27.44 21.79 39.42
C ALA A 532 -26.12 22.58 39.31
N GLY A 533 -26.17 23.90 39.54
CA GLY A 533 -24.97 24.75 39.61
C GLY A 533 -24.10 24.42 40.83
N LEU A 534 -22.92 25.02 40.86
CA LEU A 534 -21.88 24.69 41.83
C LEU A 534 -22.02 25.58 43.05
N PHE A 535 -22.83 25.15 44.01
CA PHE A 535 -23.14 25.90 45.23
C PHE A 535 -22.74 25.11 46.45
N LYS A 536 -22.10 25.76 47.42
CA LYS A 536 -21.94 25.15 48.74
C LYS A 536 -23.28 25.22 49.46
N TYR A 537 -23.94 24.07 49.61
CA TYR A 537 -25.13 23.95 50.43
C TYR A 537 -24.70 23.66 51.86
N LEU A 538 -24.93 24.59 52.78
CA LEU A 538 -25.05 24.22 54.18
C LEU A 538 -26.54 24.00 54.42
N THR A 539 -26.94 22.76 54.65
CA THR A 539 -28.27 22.47 55.17
C THR A 539 -28.14 22.30 56.67
N THR A 540 -28.42 23.35 57.44
CA THR A 540 -28.62 23.22 58.88
C THR A 540 -30.01 22.64 59.13
N ARG A 541 -30.08 21.35 59.46
CA ARG A 541 -31.30 20.75 60.01
C ARG A 541 -31.33 21.01 61.51
N LEU A 542 -32.26 21.86 61.95
CA LEU A 542 -32.67 21.91 63.35
C LEU A 542 -33.58 20.71 63.61
N TYR A 543 -33.20 19.86 64.56
CA TYR A 543 -34.07 18.77 65.00
C TYR A 543 -35.21 19.37 65.85
N PRO A 544 -36.42 18.78 65.81
CA PRO A 544 -37.51 19.23 66.65
C PRO A 544 -37.07 19.19 68.12
N LEU A 545 -37.18 20.32 68.81
CA LEU A 545 -36.99 20.40 70.25
C LEU A 545 -38.30 19.98 70.93
N GLU A 546 -38.25 19.00 71.83
CA GLU A 546 -39.41 18.59 72.63
C GLU A 546 -39.82 19.63 73.69
N ILE A 547 -39.07 20.73 73.81
CA ILE A 547 -39.27 21.81 74.80
C ILE A 547 -39.20 23.14 74.05
N PRO A 548 -40.14 24.09 74.27
CA PRO A 548 -40.07 25.40 73.63
C PRO A 548 -38.75 26.10 73.97
N ALA A 549 -38.13 26.72 72.96
CA ALA A 549 -36.91 27.50 73.14
C ALA A 549 -37.28 28.95 73.49
N GLU A 550 -36.68 29.50 74.56
CA GLU A 550 -36.86 30.92 74.93
C GLU A 550 -36.46 31.86 73.77
N SER A 551 -35.40 31.52 73.03
CA SER A 551 -35.07 32.22 71.79
C SER A 551 -34.26 31.38 70.82
N ILE A 552 -34.41 31.67 69.51
CA ILE A 552 -33.57 31.15 68.44
C ILE A 552 -32.88 32.34 67.77
N SER A 553 -31.55 32.31 67.71
CA SER A 553 -30.76 33.31 67.00
C SER A 553 -29.88 32.65 65.94
N LEU A 554 -30.01 33.10 64.68
CA LEU A 554 -29.20 32.62 63.56
C LEU A 554 -28.55 33.81 62.85
N ALA A 555 -27.27 33.69 62.52
CA ALA A 555 -26.52 34.70 61.78
C ALA A 555 -25.76 34.05 60.62
N SER A 556 -25.94 34.59 59.43
CA SER A 556 -25.26 34.13 58.21
C SER A 556 -24.53 35.30 57.55
N SER A 557 -23.24 35.14 57.27
CA SER A 557 -22.42 36.15 56.59
C SER A 557 -21.73 35.53 55.38
N VAL A 558 -21.72 36.25 54.26
CA VAL A 558 -21.07 35.81 53.01
C VAL A 558 -20.07 36.88 52.55
N VAL A 559 -18.83 36.41 52.32
CA VAL A 559 -17.71 37.20 51.80
C VAL A 559 -17.29 36.58 50.47
N GLY A 560 -18.02 36.88 49.39
CA GLY A 560 -17.79 36.29 48.06
C GLY A 560 -18.46 34.92 47.85
N GLY A 561 -18.50 34.45 46.60
CA GLY A 561 -19.14 33.17 46.24
C GLY A 561 -20.67 33.20 46.27
N THR A 562 -21.31 32.03 46.22
CA THR A 562 -22.78 31.91 46.39
C THR A 562 -23.12 30.90 47.48
N PHE A 563 -23.82 31.36 48.52
CA PHE A 563 -24.33 30.53 49.61
C PHE A 563 -25.85 30.44 49.54
N ARG A 564 -26.37 29.22 49.59
CA ARG A 564 -27.81 28.98 49.74
C ARG A 564 -28.03 28.24 51.04
N ASP A 565 -28.81 28.87 51.92
CA ASP A 565 -29.22 28.30 53.20
C ASP A 565 -30.69 27.88 53.09
N ILE A 566 -31.00 26.63 53.45
CA ILE A 566 -32.38 26.11 53.40
C ILE A 566 -32.69 25.47 54.74
N PHE A 567 -33.67 26.04 55.43
CA PHE A 567 -34.23 25.49 56.66
C PHE A 567 -35.54 24.78 56.33
N HIS A 568 -35.66 23.52 56.78
CA HIS A 568 -36.85 22.72 56.57
C HIS A 568 -37.74 22.68 57.83
N GLU A 569 -39.02 22.49 57.56
CA GLU A 569 -40.18 22.43 58.47
C GLU A 569 -39.98 21.50 59.67
N TYR A 570 -39.98 22.08 60.87
CA TYR A 570 -40.34 21.45 62.14
C TYR A 570 -40.99 22.53 63.00
N GLU A 571 -42.15 22.25 63.62
CA GLU A 571 -42.74 23.10 64.64
C GLU A 571 -41.72 23.26 65.78
N VAL A 572 -40.99 24.37 65.77
CA VAL A 572 -40.18 24.77 66.91
C VAL A 572 -40.94 25.90 67.59
N PRO A 573 -41.74 25.63 68.62
CA PRO A 573 -42.37 26.70 69.39
C PRO A 573 -41.26 27.48 70.07
N ALA A 574 -40.96 28.67 69.56
CA ALA A 574 -40.02 29.60 70.16
C ALA A 574 -40.75 30.87 70.56
N GLU A 575 -40.42 31.40 71.75
CA GLU A 575 -40.92 32.69 72.21
C GLU A 575 -40.38 33.80 71.30
N ALA A 576 -39.07 33.85 71.08
CA ALA A 576 -38.43 34.83 70.19
C ALA A 576 -37.57 34.22 69.07
N VAL A 577 -37.59 34.81 67.87
CA VAL A 577 -36.70 34.46 66.75
C VAL A 577 -35.96 35.69 66.25
N SER A 578 -34.63 35.60 66.17
CA SER A 578 -33.74 36.64 65.63
C SER A 578 -32.88 36.10 64.49
N LEU A 579 -32.88 36.79 63.36
CA LEU A 579 -32.17 36.39 62.14
C LEU A 579 -31.31 37.54 61.64
N ALA A 580 -30.01 37.32 61.52
CA ALA A 580 -29.08 38.29 60.94
C ALA A 580 -28.48 37.73 59.64
N SER A 581 -28.44 38.55 58.59
CA SER A 581 -27.83 38.18 57.31
C SER A 581 -26.96 39.32 56.79
N GLU A 582 -25.71 39.03 56.46
CA GLU A 582 -24.75 40.01 55.94
C GLU A 582 -24.10 39.51 54.65
N VAL A 583 -23.92 40.42 53.69
CA VAL A 583 -23.18 40.15 52.45
C VAL A 583 -22.18 41.27 52.20
N SER A 584 -20.89 40.96 52.24
CA SER A 584 -19.81 41.88 51.85
C SER A 584 -19.27 41.61 50.44
N GLY A 585 -19.78 40.58 49.77
CA GLY A 585 -19.58 40.24 48.36
C GLY A 585 -20.27 38.91 48.00
N GLY A 586 -20.49 38.63 46.72
CA GLY A 586 -21.12 37.37 46.28
C GLY A 586 -22.65 37.34 46.38
N THR A 587 -23.26 36.18 46.58
CA THR A 587 -24.72 35.99 46.65
C THR A 587 -25.13 35.14 47.86
N LEU A 588 -25.98 35.66 48.73
CA LEU A 588 -26.61 34.93 49.84
C LEU A 588 -28.10 34.74 49.56
N ARG A 589 -28.60 33.50 49.60
CA ARG A 589 -30.02 33.16 49.41
C ARG A 589 -30.52 32.32 50.59
N PRO A 590 -30.86 32.93 51.73
CA PRO A 590 -31.55 32.23 52.79
C PRO A 590 -33.00 32.01 52.41
N LEU A 591 -33.45 30.76 52.53
CA LEU A 591 -34.83 30.36 52.47
C LEU A 591 -35.21 29.70 53.79
N LEU A 592 -36.06 30.38 54.55
CA LEU A 592 -36.60 29.87 55.79
C LEU A 592 -38.09 29.53 55.55
N LEU A 593 -38.51 28.34 55.99
CA LEU A 593 -39.83 27.77 55.77
C LEU A 593 -40.46 27.33 57.10
N GLY A 594 -41.68 27.78 57.38
CA GLY A 594 -42.59 27.15 58.36
C GLY A 594 -42.14 27.18 59.82
N ILE A 595 -41.72 28.33 60.36
CA ILE A 595 -41.52 28.49 61.82
C ILE A 595 -42.76 29.15 62.42
N ASP A 596 -43.26 28.61 63.53
CA ASP A 596 -44.26 29.28 64.35
C ASP A 596 -43.58 30.01 65.51
N VAL A 597 -43.77 31.32 65.56
CA VAL A 597 -43.17 32.21 66.58
C VAL A 597 -44.29 32.66 67.52
N LEU A 598 -44.08 32.58 68.83
CA LEU A 598 -45.10 32.86 69.83
C LEU A 598 -45.12 34.33 70.27
N GLU A 599 -43.97 34.99 70.42
CA GLU A 599 -43.89 36.35 70.98
C GLU A 599 -43.24 37.38 70.03
N SER A 600 -42.01 37.16 69.55
CA SER A 600 -41.31 38.17 68.76
C SER A 600 -40.45 37.67 67.60
N LEU A 601 -40.45 38.42 66.49
CA LEU A 601 -39.63 38.16 65.30
C LEU A 601 -38.74 39.37 64.97
N SER A 602 -37.42 39.17 64.93
CA SER A 602 -36.44 40.17 64.51
C SER A 602 -35.65 39.69 63.29
N LEU A 603 -35.55 40.53 62.26
CA LEU A 603 -34.68 40.31 61.12
C LEU A 603 -33.76 41.52 60.90
N SER A 604 -32.47 41.25 60.71
CA SER A 604 -31.48 42.21 60.30
C SER A 604 -30.79 41.75 59.02
N SER A 605 -30.72 42.63 58.02
CA SER A 605 -30.09 42.36 56.73
C SER A 605 -29.15 43.49 56.34
N ALA A 606 -27.90 43.17 56.06
CA ALA A 606 -26.87 44.13 55.65
C ALA A 606 -26.19 43.69 54.35
N VAL A 607 -26.01 44.62 53.41
CA VAL A 607 -25.32 44.36 52.14
C VAL A 607 -24.31 45.47 51.89
N THR A 608 -23.02 45.16 52.02
CA THR A 608 -21.94 46.08 51.67
C THR A 608 -21.55 45.96 50.19
N ALA A 609 -21.66 44.76 49.60
CA ALA A 609 -21.59 44.51 48.16
C ALA A 609 -22.25 43.17 47.81
N GLY A 610 -22.61 42.94 46.53
CA GLY A 610 -23.16 41.64 46.08
C GLY A 610 -24.70 41.57 46.12
N THR A 611 -25.27 40.38 46.35
CA THR A 611 -26.73 40.14 46.34
C THR A 611 -27.20 39.32 47.54
N LEU A 612 -28.09 39.87 48.36
CA LEU A 612 -28.83 39.14 49.40
C LEU A 612 -30.29 38.96 48.96
N ARG A 613 -30.78 37.73 48.89
CA ARG A 613 -32.20 37.43 48.64
C ARG A 613 -32.80 36.66 49.80
N ASN A 614 -33.28 37.39 50.79
CA ASN A 614 -33.89 36.82 51.98
C ASN A 614 -35.38 36.54 51.74
N ILE A 615 -35.77 35.26 51.72
CA ILE A 615 -37.16 34.85 51.55
C ILE A 615 -37.59 34.10 52.80
N LEU A 616 -38.57 34.68 53.49
CA LEU A 616 -39.31 34.04 54.56
C LEU A 616 -40.69 33.64 54.02
N LYS A 617 -41.00 32.33 54.02
CA LYS A 617 -42.32 31.82 53.68
C LYS A 617 -42.98 30.95 54.77
N GLY A 618 -44.27 31.21 55.02
CA GLY A 618 -45.16 30.29 55.75
C GLY A 618 -45.28 30.53 57.26
N TYR A 619 -45.12 31.77 57.73
CA TYR A 619 -45.10 32.09 59.16
C TYR A 619 -46.44 32.57 59.70
N THR A 620 -46.75 32.15 60.92
CA THR A 620 -47.65 32.87 61.82
C THR A 620 -46.86 33.99 62.49
N VAL A 621 -47.25 35.25 62.28
CA VAL A 621 -46.62 36.38 62.96
C VAL A 621 -47.19 36.48 64.37
N PRO A 622 -46.34 36.62 65.41
CA PRO A 622 -46.76 36.57 66.80
C PRO A 622 -47.62 37.77 67.20
N ALA A 623 -48.22 37.69 68.38
CA ALA A 623 -49.06 38.74 68.93
C ALA A 623 -48.26 39.98 69.39
N GLU A 624 -46.97 39.89 69.73
CA GLU A 624 -46.28 41.02 70.39
C GLU A 624 -45.52 41.92 69.41
N ALA A 625 -44.42 41.45 68.80
CA ALA A 625 -43.55 42.35 68.04
C ALA A 625 -42.88 41.76 66.79
N VAL A 626 -42.85 42.54 65.71
CA VAL A 626 -42.02 42.30 64.52
C VAL A 626 -41.07 43.47 64.31
N GLN A 627 -39.77 43.17 64.14
CA GLN A 627 -38.74 44.17 63.83
C GLN A 627 -37.96 43.75 62.58
N LEU A 628 -37.98 44.59 61.54
CA LEU A 628 -37.18 44.41 60.32
C LEU A 628 -36.19 45.57 60.19
N SER A 629 -34.90 45.24 60.07
CA SER A 629 -33.83 46.18 59.77
C SER A 629 -33.10 45.79 58.49
N SER A 630 -32.91 46.77 57.61
CA SER A 630 -32.22 46.61 56.32
C SER A 630 -31.18 47.70 56.11
N ALA A 631 -29.98 47.33 55.71
CA ALA A 631 -28.90 48.25 55.36
C ALA A 631 -28.26 47.83 54.03
N VAL A 632 -28.15 48.76 53.08
CA VAL A 632 -27.52 48.52 51.78
C VAL A 632 -26.50 49.61 51.51
N GLU A 633 -25.22 49.28 51.55
CA GLU A 633 -24.10 50.17 51.22
C GLU A 633 -23.81 50.17 49.70
N ALA A 634 -23.74 48.98 49.10
CA ALA A 634 -23.71 48.74 47.65
C ALA A 634 -24.29 47.35 47.31
N GLY A 635 -24.80 47.14 46.09
CA GLY A 635 -25.33 45.83 45.64
C GLY A 635 -26.85 45.72 45.63
N THR A 636 -27.40 44.54 45.93
CA THR A 636 -28.85 44.27 45.91
C THR A 636 -29.30 43.50 47.15
N LEU A 637 -30.23 44.08 47.91
CA LEU A 637 -31.01 43.39 48.93
C LEU A 637 -32.44 43.20 48.43
N LYS A 638 -32.89 41.95 48.33
CA LYS A 638 -34.30 41.62 48.16
C LYS A 638 -34.79 40.92 49.41
N GLN A 639 -35.76 41.50 50.08
CA GLN A 639 -36.39 40.90 51.25
C GLN A 639 -37.86 40.60 50.94
N THR A 640 -38.30 39.38 51.25
CA THR A 640 -39.67 38.97 51.00
C THR A 640 -40.17 38.19 52.20
N LEU A 641 -41.18 38.73 52.87
CA LEU A 641 -41.88 38.09 53.98
C LEU A 641 -43.26 37.65 53.50
N ILE A 642 -43.56 36.35 53.63
CA ILE A 642 -44.83 35.74 53.25
C ILE A 642 -45.39 35.01 54.48
N THR A 643 -46.50 35.50 55.00
CA THR A 643 -47.12 35.04 56.25
C THR A 643 -48.45 34.35 55.98
N THR A 644 -48.80 33.34 56.79
CA THR A 644 -50.12 32.67 56.77
C THR A 644 -51.14 33.40 57.64
N ASN A 645 -50.70 34.03 58.72
CA ASN A 645 -51.49 34.88 59.62
C ASN A 645 -50.62 36.03 60.16
N MET A 646 -51.18 37.24 60.34
CA MET A 646 -50.44 38.40 60.85
C MET A 646 -51.26 39.25 61.82
N ALA A 647 -50.93 39.19 63.12
CA ALA A 647 -51.61 39.95 64.19
C ALA A 647 -50.69 40.54 65.30
N PRO A 648 -49.59 41.26 64.97
CA PRO A 648 -48.69 41.81 65.97
C PRO A 648 -49.23 43.09 66.63
N GLU A 649 -48.91 43.30 67.91
CA GLU A 649 -49.14 44.52 68.68
C GLU A 649 -48.23 45.66 68.21
N ALA A 650 -47.02 45.34 67.76
CA ALA A 650 -46.06 46.31 67.24
C ALA A 650 -45.32 45.80 65.98
N ILE A 651 -45.20 46.67 64.98
CA ILE A 651 -44.36 46.45 63.79
C ILE A 651 -43.37 47.61 63.68
N GLY A 652 -42.08 47.32 63.71
CA GLY A 652 -41.01 48.27 63.44
C GLY A 652 -40.24 47.91 62.18
N LEU A 653 -40.06 48.89 61.30
CA LEU A 653 -39.32 48.77 60.06
C LEU A 653 -38.25 49.87 60.03
N SER A 654 -37.02 49.49 59.76
CA SER A 654 -35.92 50.42 59.53
C SER A 654 -35.16 50.00 58.28
N SER A 655 -34.93 50.96 57.38
CA SER A 655 -34.16 50.73 56.16
C SER A 655 -33.20 51.88 55.90
N SER A 656 -31.99 51.53 55.44
CA SER A 656 -30.99 52.49 54.99
C SER A 656 -30.39 52.00 53.67
N VAL A 657 -30.26 52.90 52.70
CA VAL A 657 -29.66 52.63 51.40
C VAL A 657 -28.70 53.76 51.09
N VAL A 658 -27.41 53.47 51.08
CA VAL A 658 -26.34 54.40 50.69
C VAL A 658 -26.06 54.27 49.19
N GLY A 659 -26.02 53.03 48.67
CA GLY A 659 -25.85 52.70 47.26
C GLY A 659 -26.41 51.32 46.93
N GLY A 660 -26.85 51.08 45.69
CA GLY A 660 -27.45 49.82 45.25
C GLY A 660 -28.99 49.80 45.27
N THR A 661 -29.57 48.61 45.44
CA THR A 661 -31.02 48.37 45.32
C THR A 661 -31.56 47.63 46.54
N LEU A 662 -32.60 48.17 47.17
CA LEU A 662 -33.42 47.49 48.18
C LEU A 662 -34.80 47.21 47.57
N THR A 663 -35.30 45.98 47.66
CA THR A 663 -36.64 45.59 47.18
C THR A 663 -37.35 44.71 48.17
#